data_AF-A0A212EYY6-F1
#
_entry.id   AF-A0A212EYY6-F1
#
_cell.length_a   1.000
_cell.length_b   1.000
_cell.length_c   1.000
_cell.angle_alpha   90.00
_cell.angle_beta   90.00
_cell.angle_gamma   90.00
#
_symmetry.space_group_name_H-M   'P 1'
#
loop_
_entity.id
_entity.type
_entity.pdbx_description
1 polymer ?
#
loop_
_entity_poly.entity_id
_entity_poly.type
_entity_poly.pdbx_seq_one_letter_code
_entity_poly.pdbx_strand_id
1 'polypeptide(L)'
;MASLDLLVQHLPKITIPTSQQLVYKDECVYSFDNPESETGLYVSLTSFLGFGRNYVEQYFQKTGNAVFLHILREKKPIPEPEQTGDGPEKKITRLAIGVEGGFDPDCGKPKYTYTEHYNVVVLPGFHTFPWPNDALPDVVKKSVQAVLDADSPFKLAEAEALHGTWDGEKREVSVHSVNLKQLDNGVKIPPSGWKCAKCDLTNNLWLNLTDGSILCGRRFFDGSGGNDHAVEHFRATGYPLAVKLGTITADGTGDVYSYAEDDMVEDPYLAEHLKHFGINVQQLQKTEKSMVELELELNRRTGEWNTIQESGSELRPLHGPALTGVNNLGNSCYINSVVQVLFRMPDFIRRYVEGAPEIFSTFPEDPANDFNVQTAKLGVGLISGRYSFPTSGGGQAGVSPHMYRALAGRGHREFSSKRQQDAHEFYLHLLTLIERNSRHKPNPADCLKLTVEERVQCTESLGVRYTRRVEHHLPLPVPVAAATNAHLVLFRMPDFIRRYVEGAPEIFSTFPEDPANDFNVQTAKLGVGLISGRYSFPTSGGGQAGVSPHMYRALAGRGHREFSSKRQQDAHEFYLHLLTLIERNSRHKPNPADCLKLTVEERVQCTESLGVRYTRRVEHHLPLPVPVAAATNAHLVREYEQRRAAAEASGQKLKTLRLDECLLKATRAHDTPAFYIRPIHTRYICKESPFSDRSLD
;
A
#
# COMPACT_ATOMS: atom_id res chain seq x y z
N MET A 1 7.15 -47.22 -24.53
CA MET A 1 6.83 -46.94 -23.11
C MET A 1 8.08 -47.22 -22.30
N ALA A 2 8.48 -46.32 -21.39
CA ALA A 2 9.61 -46.58 -20.51
C ALA A 2 9.31 -47.79 -19.60
N SER A 3 10.28 -48.67 -19.36
CA SER A 3 10.07 -49.80 -18.45
C SER A 3 9.98 -49.28 -17.00
N LEU A 4 9.05 -49.82 -16.22
CA LEU A 4 8.93 -49.57 -14.78
C LEU A 4 10.21 -49.97 -14.02
N ASP A 5 11.05 -50.84 -14.59
CA ASP A 5 12.34 -51.25 -14.02
C ASP A 5 13.27 -50.05 -13.74
N LEU A 6 13.13 -48.97 -14.52
CA LEU A 6 13.91 -47.73 -14.33
C LEU A 6 13.55 -47.00 -13.03
N LEU A 7 12.32 -47.17 -12.52
CA LEU A 7 11.88 -46.61 -11.24
C LEU A 7 12.40 -47.42 -10.05
N VAL A 8 12.51 -48.75 -10.19
CA VAL A 8 12.77 -49.70 -9.09
C VAL A 8 14.04 -49.33 -8.31
N GLN A 9 15.11 -48.98 -9.01
CA GLN A 9 16.40 -48.61 -8.39
C GLN A 9 16.35 -47.29 -7.58
N HIS A 10 15.34 -46.45 -7.80
CA HIS A 10 15.22 -45.14 -7.14
C HIS A 10 14.15 -45.10 -6.04
N LEU A 11 13.28 -46.12 -5.94
CA LEU A 11 12.21 -46.19 -4.94
C LEU A 11 12.68 -45.96 -3.49
N PRO A 12 13.85 -46.48 -3.03
CA PRO A 12 14.29 -46.26 -1.65
C PRO A 12 14.60 -44.79 -1.32
N LYS A 13 14.85 -43.93 -2.31
CA LYS A 13 15.13 -42.50 -2.11
C LYS A 13 13.87 -41.62 -2.13
N ILE A 14 12.74 -42.16 -2.54
CA ILE A 14 11.47 -41.41 -2.62
C ILE A 14 10.91 -41.27 -1.22
N THR A 15 10.59 -40.04 -0.85
CA THR A 15 10.03 -39.70 0.46
C THR A 15 8.63 -39.13 0.29
N ILE A 16 7.84 -39.19 1.36
CA ILE A 16 6.51 -38.57 1.41
C ILE A 16 6.68 -37.27 2.21
N PRO A 17 6.29 -36.10 1.67
CA PRO A 17 6.45 -34.84 2.37
C PRO A 17 5.64 -34.85 3.68
N THR A 18 6.26 -34.37 4.75
CA THR A 18 5.60 -34.18 6.05
C THR A 18 4.90 -32.82 6.10
N SER A 19 3.98 -32.62 7.05
CA SER A 19 3.27 -31.34 7.22
C SER A 19 4.18 -30.14 7.54
N GLN A 20 5.43 -30.37 7.98
CA GLN A 20 6.41 -29.33 8.26
C GLN A 20 7.35 -29.04 7.08
N GLN A 21 7.34 -29.89 6.04
CA GLN A 21 8.28 -29.78 4.94
C GLN A 21 7.70 -28.93 3.81
N LEU A 22 8.45 -27.92 3.40
CA LEU A 22 8.04 -27.01 2.32
C LEU A 22 8.12 -27.69 0.96
N VAL A 23 7.05 -27.58 0.17
CA VAL A 23 6.94 -28.15 -1.17
C VAL A 23 6.92 -27.02 -2.21
N TYR A 24 8.01 -26.87 -2.97
CA TYR A 24 8.18 -25.80 -3.96
C TYR A 24 7.61 -26.22 -5.33
N LYS A 25 6.28 -26.23 -5.45
CA LYS A 25 5.58 -26.65 -6.68
C LYS A 25 5.09 -25.52 -7.59
N ASP A 26 5.26 -24.26 -7.20
CA ASP A 26 4.76 -23.11 -7.97
C ASP A 26 5.84 -22.39 -8.76
N GLU A 27 7.11 -22.49 -8.36
CA GLU A 27 8.21 -21.77 -9.00
C GLU A 27 9.54 -22.50 -8.80
N CYS A 28 10.40 -22.44 -9.82
CA CYS A 28 11.76 -22.94 -9.77
C CYS A 28 12.60 -22.21 -8.71
N VAL A 29 13.45 -22.92 -7.98
CA VAL A 29 14.32 -22.30 -6.99
C VAL A 29 15.48 -21.49 -7.58
N TYR A 30 15.83 -21.70 -8.87
CA TYR A 30 16.93 -21.01 -9.58
C TYR A 30 16.48 -20.06 -10.70
N SER A 31 15.22 -20.10 -11.10
CA SER A 31 14.64 -19.26 -12.16
C SER A 31 13.20 -18.86 -11.82
N PHE A 32 12.55 -18.06 -12.66
CA PHE A 32 11.12 -17.75 -12.52
C PHE A 32 10.25 -18.69 -13.38
N ASP A 33 10.80 -19.85 -13.76
CA ASP A 33 10.02 -20.90 -14.42
C ASP A 33 9.00 -21.47 -13.43
N ASN A 34 7.79 -21.70 -13.90
CA ASN A 34 6.63 -22.13 -13.12
C ASN A 34 5.84 -23.17 -13.94
N PRO A 35 4.77 -23.77 -13.38
CA PRO A 35 3.95 -24.73 -14.14
C PRO A 35 3.39 -24.18 -15.46
N GLU A 36 3.19 -22.87 -15.60
CA GLU A 36 2.68 -22.22 -16.83
C GLU A 36 3.77 -21.93 -17.86
N SER A 37 5.03 -22.20 -17.53
CA SER A 37 6.14 -22.07 -18.48
C SER A 37 6.09 -23.19 -19.51
N GLU A 38 6.58 -22.94 -20.73
CA GLU A 38 6.53 -23.88 -21.86
C GLU A 38 7.05 -25.29 -21.52
N THR A 39 8.05 -25.38 -20.62
CA THR A 39 8.66 -26.66 -20.23
C THR A 39 8.13 -27.22 -18.90
N GLY A 40 7.17 -26.54 -18.26
CA GLY A 40 6.62 -26.85 -16.95
C GLY A 40 7.65 -26.78 -15.81
N LEU A 41 7.29 -27.37 -14.67
CA LEU A 41 8.11 -27.43 -13.46
C LEU A 41 8.33 -28.88 -13.02
N TYR A 42 9.55 -29.21 -12.57
CA TYR A 42 9.94 -30.53 -12.09
C TYR A 42 10.17 -30.49 -10.59
N VAL A 43 9.27 -31.10 -9.81
CA VAL A 43 9.36 -31.16 -8.34
C VAL A 43 10.02 -32.47 -7.93
N SER A 44 11.15 -32.41 -7.24
CA SER A 44 11.87 -33.61 -6.75
C SER A 44 11.04 -34.39 -5.74
N LEU A 45 10.87 -35.71 -5.92
CA LEU A 45 10.16 -36.57 -4.96
C LEU A 45 11.05 -37.01 -3.76
N THR A 46 12.24 -36.42 -3.65
CA THR A 46 13.16 -36.64 -2.51
C THR A 46 13.35 -35.37 -1.68
N SER A 47 13.53 -34.22 -2.34
CA SER A 47 13.81 -32.93 -1.69
C SER A 47 12.65 -31.93 -1.73
N PHE A 48 11.63 -32.19 -2.55
CA PHE A 48 10.47 -31.30 -2.78
C PHE A 48 10.81 -29.89 -3.27
N LEU A 49 12.02 -29.71 -3.80
CA LEU A 49 12.43 -28.52 -4.52
C LEU A 49 11.90 -28.57 -5.96
N GLY A 50 11.43 -27.43 -6.47
CA GLY A 50 11.00 -27.25 -7.86
C GLY A 50 12.14 -26.75 -8.74
N PHE A 51 12.28 -27.35 -9.92
CA PHE A 51 13.30 -27.02 -10.91
C PHE A 51 12.69 -26.79 -12.27
N GLY A 52 13.10 -25.72 -12.95
CA GLY A 52 12.86 -25.54 -14.38
C GLY A 52 13.73 -26.48 -15.21
N ARG A 53 13.38 -26.66 -16.49
CA ARG A 53 14.06 -27.57 -17.41
C ARG A 53 15.58 -27.38 -17.48
N ASN A 54 16.07 -26.15 -17.34
CA ASN A 54 17.50 -25.82 -17.44
C ASN A 54 18.33 -26.28 -16.23
N TYR A 55 17.70 -26.61 -15.10
CA TYR A 55 18.39 -26.90 -13.84
C TYR A 55 18.19 -28.34 -13.34
N VAL A 56 17.10 -29.00 -13.75
CA VAL A 56 16.72 -30.34 -13.26
C VAL A 56 17.81 -31.39 -13.53
N GLU A 57 18.44 -31.36 -14.71
CA GLU A 57 19.47 -32.35 -15.07
C GLU A 57 20.76 -32.14 -14.28
N GLN A 58 21.19 -30.90 -14.09
CA GLN A 58 22.36 -30.57 -13.27
C GLN A 58 22.15 -30.94 -11.81
N TYR A 59 20.94 -30.70 -11.28
CA TYR A 59 20.56 -31.14 -9.93
C TYR A 59 20.64 -32.66 -9.78
N PHE A 60 20.10 -33.41 -10.75
CA PHE A 60 20.22 -34.87 -10.79
C PHE A 60 21.69 -35.31 -10.83
N GLN A 61 22.52 -34.73 -11.71
CA GLN A 61 23.94 -35.08 -11.82
C GLN A 61 24.72 -34.85 -10.51
N LYS A 62 24.34 -33.83 -9.73
CA LYS A 62 25.01 -33.48 -8.47
C LYS A 62 24.52 -34.29 -7.28
N THR A 63 23.22 -34.56 -7.18
CA THR A 63 22.61 -35.19 -6.00
C THR A 63 22.29 -36.67 -6.18
N GLY A 64 22.22 -37.13 -7.43
CA GLY A 64 21.73 -38.47 -7.77
C GLY A 64 20.23 -38.68 -7.50
N ASN A 65 19.46 -37.60 -7.30
CA ASN A 65 18.01 -37.64 -7.15
C ASN A 65 17.34 -37.63 -8.53
N ALA A 66 16.78 -38.77 -8.91
CA ALA A 66 16.40 -39.06 -10.29
C ALA A 66 14.90 -38.92 -10.60
N VAL A 67 14.04 -38.89 -9.58
CA VAL A 67 12.59 -39.00 -9.75
C VAL A 67 11.90 -37.68 -9.40
N PHE A 68 11.11 -37.18 -10.34
CA PHE A 68 10.45 -35.88 -10.26
C PHE A 68 8.98 -35.99 -10.64
N LEU A 69 8.13 -35.17 -10.03
CA LEU A 69 6.80 -34.85 -10.53
C LEU A 69 6.91 -33.66 -11.48
N HIS A 70 6.61 -33.86 -12.75
CA HIS A 70 6.49 -32.81 -13.75
C HIS A 70 5.06 -32.26 -13.76
N ILE A 71 4.94 -30.95 -13.60
CA ILE A 71 3.69 -30.20 -13.58
C ILE A 71 3.71 -29.21 -14.75
N LEU A 72 2.73 -29.35 -15.66
CA LEU A 72 2.53 -28.44 -16.78
C LEU A 72 1.10 -27.90 -16.73
N ARG A 73 0.94 -26.58 -16.65
CA ARG A 73 -0.36 -25.90 -16.61
C ARG A 73 -0.60 -25.17 -17.92
N GLU A 74 -1.56 -25.65 -18.69
CA GLU A 74 -2.01 -25.00 -19.91
C GLU A 74 -3.05 -23.94 -19.61
N LYS A 75 -2.81 -22.72 -20.12
CA LYS A 75 -3.71 -21.58 -19.99
C LYS A 75 -4.52 -21.44 -21.28
N LYS A 76 -5.81 -21.77 -21.25
CA LYS A 76 -6.73 -21.63 -22.40
C LYS A 76 -7.65 -20.42 -22.20
N PRO A 77 -7.69 -19.44 -23.12
CA PRO A 77 -8.64 -18.35 -23.04
C PRO A 77 -10.06 -18.89 -23.25
N ILE A 78 -10.99 -18.47 -22.39
CA ILE A 78 -12.42 -18.70 -22.60
C ILE A 78 -12.88 -17.70 -23.67
N PRO A 79 -13.51 -18.15 -24.78
CA PRO A 79 -14.13 -17.25 -25.73
C PRO A 79 -15.16 -16.38 -25.00
N GLU A 80 -15.14 -15.07 -25.22
CA GLU A 80 -16.16 -14.21 -24.65
C GLU A 80 -17.54 -14.67 -25.14
N PRO A 81 -18.54 -14.85 -24.25
CA PRO A 81 -19.91 -15.03 -24.71
C PRO A 81 -20.28 -13.80 -25.55
N GLU A 82 -20.96 -14.01 -26.68
CA GLU A 82 -21.51 -12.92 -27.50
C GLU A 82 -22.21 -11.92 -26.58
N GLN A 83 -21.87 -10.64 -26.70
CA GLN A 83 -22.52 -9.56 -25.97
C GLN A 83 -24.00 -9.50 -26.36
N THR A 84 -24.83 -10.29 -25.69
CA THR A 84 -26.24 -9.97 -25.51
C THR A 84 -26.28 -8.87 -24.44
N GLY A 85 -26.73 -7.69 -24.85
CA GLY A 85 -26.63 -6.44 -24.10
C GLY A 85 -27.19 -6.48 -22.66
N ASP A 86 -26.73 -5.49 -21.91
CA ASP A 86 -27.20 -5.06 -20.58
C ASP A 86 -27.16 -6.11 -19.45
N GLY A 87 -25.95 -6.44 -19.00
CA GLY A 87 -25.70 -6.98 -17.66
C GLY A 87 -24.75 -6.06 -16.88
N PRO A 88 -24.99 -5.77 -15.59
CA PRO A 88 -24.14 -4.86 -14.83
C PRO A 88 -22.74 -5.47 -14.64
N GLU A 89 -21.71 -4.71 -15.02
CA GLU A 89 -20.31 -5.02 -14.71
C GLU A 89 -20.18 -5.38 -13.22
N LYS A 90 -19.38 -6.41 -12.88
CA LYS A 90 -19.13 -6.82 -11.48
C LYS A 90 -18.59 -5.60 -10.70
N LYS A 91 -19.45 -4.97 -9.90
CA LYS A 91 -19.09 -3.81 -9.07
C LYS A 91 -18.09 -4.22 -8.01
N ILE A 92 -17.02 -3.45 -7.88
CA ILE A 92 -16.00 -3.59 -6.83
C ILE A 92 -16.66 -3.30 -5.47
N THR A 93 -16.72 -4.29 -4.59
CA THR A 93 -17.35 -4.24 -3.26
C THR A 93 -16.36 -4.21 -2.09
N ARG A 94 -15.05 -4.30 -2.32
CA ARG A 94 -13.97 -4.37 -1.31
C ARG A 94 -12.70 -3.62 -1.75
N LEU A 95 -11.95 -3.08 -0.79
CA LEU A 95 -10.69 -2.34 -0.97
C LEU A 95 -9.46 -3.27 -1.00
N ALA A 96 -9.51 -4.37 -1.75
CA ALA A 96 -8.42 -5.35 -1.78
C ALA A 96 -8.16 -5.82 -3.22
N ILE A 97 -6.89 -5.98 -3.62
CA ILE A 97 -6.53 -6.39 -4.98
C ILE A 97 -6.54 -7.92 -5.06
N GLY A 98 -7.32 -8.49 -5.98
CA GLY A 98 -7.32 -9.95 -6.24
C GLY A 98 -8.17 -10.82 -5.30
N VAL A 99 -9.04 -10.23 -4.47
CA VAL A 99 -10.00 -10.97 -3.63
C VAL A 99 -11.42 -10.88 -4.19
N GLU A 100 -12.30 -11.82 -3.81
CA GLU A 100 -13.70 -11.79 -4.22
C GLU A 100 -14.39 -10.51 -3.70
N GLY A 101 -14.91 -9.70 -4.62
CA GLY A 101 -15.44 -8.37 -4.35
C GLY A 101 -14.39 -7.24 -4.35
N GLY A 102 -13.10 -7.54 -4.42
CA GLY A 102 -12.00 -6.58 -4.45
C GLY A 102 -11.80 -5.85 -5.78
N PHE A 103 -10.80 -4.97 -5.84
CA PHE A 103 -10.25 -4.46 -7.09
C PHE A 103 -9.67 -5.66 -7.86
N ASP A 104 -10.35 -6.08 -8.92
CA ASP A 104 -9.85 -7.13 -9.81
C ASP A 104 -8.92 -6.47 -10.84
N PRO A 105 -7.59 -6.66 -10.77
CA PRO A 105 -6.67 -6.12 -11.77
C PRO A 105 -6.88 -6.77 -13.14
N ASP A 106 -7.70 -7.82 -13.24
CA ASP A 106 -8.09 -8.55 -14.44
C ASP A 106 -9.54 -8.26 -14.88
N CYS A 107 -10.22 -7.28 -14.27
CA CYS A 107 -11.52 -6.79 -14.76
C CYS A 107 -11.40 -6.32 -16.22
N GLY A 108 -12.07 -7.02 -17.14
CA GLY A 108 -12.00 -6.77 -18.58
C GLY A 108 -10.86 -7.50 -19.31
N LYS A 109 -10.09 -8.36 -18.63
CA LYS A 109 -9.14 -9.28 -19.27
C LYS A 109 -9.83 -10.61 -19.60
N PRO A 110 -9.41 -11.30 -20.67
CA PRO A 110 -9.97 -12.61 -21.03
C PRO A 110 -9.87 -13.56 -19.84
N LYS A 111 -11.00 -14.19 -19.47
CA LYS A 111 -11.01 -15.24 -18.45
C LYS A 111 -10.33 -16.47 -19.01
N TYR A 112 -9.50 -17.13 -18.20
CA TYR A 112 -8.77 -18.32 -18.63
C TYR A 112 -9.25 -19.54 -17.86
N THR A 113 -9.38 -20.66 -18.55
CA THR A 113 -9.42 -21.99 -17.94
C THR A 113 -8.01 -22.56 -17.87
N TYR A 114 -7.68 -23.15 -16.74
CA TYR A 114 -6.40 -23.83 -16.53
C TYR A 114 -6.60 -25.34 -16.59
N THR A 115 -5.77 -26.02 -17.38
CA THR A 115 -5.71 -27.49 -17.40
C THR A 115 -4.34 -27.92 -16.93
N GLU A 116 -4.27 -28.72 -15.87
CA GLU A 116 -3.00 -29.21 -15.32
C GLU A 116 -2.74 -30.63 -15.80
N HIS A 117 -1.52 -30.84 -16.29
CA HIS A 117 -1.01 -32.12 -16.75
C HIS A 117 0.12 -32.56 -15.81
N TYR A 118 0.01 -33.77 -15.29
CA TYR A 118 0.95 -34.31 -14.33
C TYR A 118 1.64 -35.56 -14.88
N ASN A 119 2.96 -35.64 -14.74
CA ASN A 119 3.71 -36.83 -15.11
C ASN A 119 4.80 -37.13 -14.09
N VAL A 120 5.06 -38.40 -13.81
CA VAL A 120 6.28 -38.82 -13.10
C VAL A 120 7.40 -38.95 -14.12
N VAL A 121 8.51 -38.25 -13.89
CA VAL A 121 9.66 -38.22 -14.79
C VAL A 121 10.90 -38.78 -14.08
N VAL A 122 11.62 -39.65 -14.78
CA VAL A 122 12.85 -40.29 -14.28
C VAL A 122 14.04 -39.90 -15.16
N LEU A 123 15.13 -39.46 -14.52
CA LEU A 123 16.43 -39.17 -15.15
C LEU A 123 17.43 -40.33 -14.96
N PRO A 124 18.43 -40.47 -15.86
CA PRO A 124 18.65 -39.68 -17.07
C PRO A 124 17.64 -40.01 -18.18
N GLY A 125 17.51 -39.15 -19.20
CA GLY A 125 16.69 -39.44 -20.40
C GLY A 125 15.22 -39.01 -20.35
N PHE A 126 14.75 -38.45 -19.23
CA PHE A 126 13.39 -37.90 -19.09
C PHE A 126 12.27 -38.91 -19.39
N HIS A 127 12.43 -40.12 -18.88
CA HIS A 127 11.43 -41.18 -19.01
C HIS A 127 10.16 -40.77 -18.27
N THR A 128 9.06 -40.66 -19.01
CA THR A 128 7.82 -40.05 -18.53
C THR A 128 6.74 -41.10 -18.35
N PHE A 129 6.05 -41.05 -17.20
CA PHE A 129 4.92 -41.89 -16.85
C PHE A 129 3.72 -40.98 -16.53
N PRO A 130 2.58 -41.11 -17.23
CA PRO A 130 1.39 -40.30 -16.96
C PRO A 130 0.90 -40.44 -15.52
N TRP A 131 0.31 -39.38 -14.97
CA TRP A 131 -0.39 -39.39 -13.69
C TRP A 131 -1.86 -38.94 -13.88
N PRO A 132 -2.84 -39.63 -13.28
CA PRO A 132 -2.74 -40.81 -12.42
C PRO A 132 -2.46 -42.10 -13.21
N ASN A 133 -1.75 -43.06 -12.59
CA ASN A 133 -1.44 -44.36 -13.19
C ASN A 133 -1.28 -45.45 -12.12
N ASP A 134 -2.15 -46.46 -12.17
CA ASP A 134 -2.22 -47.54 -11.19
C ASP A 134 -0.99 -48.46 -11.20
N ALA A 135 -0.26 -48.52 -12.32
CA ALA A 135 0.95 -49.32 -12.46
C ALA A 135 2.16 -48.72 -11.73
N LEU A 136 2.06 -47.47 -11.24
CA LEU A 136 3.11 -46.85 -10.45
C LEU A 136 3.17 -47.45 -9.02
N PRO A 137 4.38 -47.64 -8.44
CA PRO A 137 4.52 -48.14 -7.08
C PRO A 137 3.82 -47.27 -6.04
N ASP A 138 3.29 -47.88 -4.97
CA ASP A 138 2.50 -47.19 -3.95
C ASP A 138 3.24 -46.04 -3.27
N VAL A 139 4.56 -46.16 -3.08
CA VAL A 139 5.40 -45.09 -2.51
C VAL A 139 5.41 -43.85 -3.42
N VAL A 140 5.48 -44.05 -4.74
CA VAL A 140 5.40 -42.97 -5.73
C VAL A 140 4.01 -42.34 -5.70
N LYS A 141 2.95 -43.15 -5.72
CA LYS A 141 1.56 -42.66 -5.67
C LYS A 141 1.30 -41.80 -4.44
N LYS A 142 1.72 -42.27 -3.26
CA LYS A 142 1.56 -41.53 -2.00
C LYS A 142 2.38 -40.24 -1.98
N SER A 143 3.62 -40.28 -2.46
CA SER A 143 4.49 -39.09 -2.52
C SER A 143 3.93 -38.03 -3.47
N VAL A 144 3.53 -38.42 -4.68
CA VAL A 144 2.92 -37.51 -5.67
C VAL A 144 1.64 -36.89 -5.14
N GLN A 145 0.73 -37.70 -4.58
CA GLN A 145 -0.51 -37.19 -4.01
C GLN A 145 -0.25 -36.18 -2.88
N ALA A 146 0.68 -36.50 -1.97
CA ALA A 146 1.05 -35.57 -0.89
C ALA A 146 1.70 -34.28 -1.40
N VAL A 147 2.49 -34.31 -2.48
CA VAL A 147 3.02 -33.10 -3.14
C VAL A 147 1.89 -32.26 -3.74
N LEU A 148 0.89 -32.89 -4.37
CA LEU A 148 -0.28 -32.21 -4.95
C LEU A 148 -1.17 -31.59 -3.87
N ASP A 149 -1.31 -32.24 -2.72
CA ASP A 149 -2.14 -31.79 -1.61
C ASP A 149 -1.45 -30.75 -0.71
N ALA A 150 -0.12 -30.74 -0.65
CA ALA A 150 0.63 -29.83 0.22
C ALA A 150 0.42 -28.35 -0.14
N ASP A 151 0.26 -27.49 0.86
CA ASP A 151 0.29 -26.05 0.62
C ASP A 151 1.71 -25.59 0.28
N SER A 152 1.82 -24.82 -0.80
CA SER A 152 3.10 -24.30 -1.23
C SER A 152 3.52 -23.09 -0.40
N PRO A 153 4.83 -22.77 -0.32
CA PRO A 153 5.30 -21.53 0.30
C PRO A 153 4.64 -20.28 -0.25
N PHE A 154 4.24 -20.28 -1.53
CA PHE A 154 3.57 -19.15 -2.17
C PHE A 154 2.14 -19.00 -1.68
N LYS A 155 1.37 -20.10 -1.63
CA LYS A 155 0.01 -20.09 -1.07
C LYS A 155 0.00 -19.75 0.41
N LEU A 156 0.94 -20.30 1.18
CA LEU A 156 1.09 -19.94 2.60
C LEU A 156 1.44 -18.47 2.76
N ALA A 157 2.40 -17.96 1.98
CA ALA A 157 2.74 -16.55 1.99
C ALA A 157 1.58 -15.67 1.52
N GLU A 158 0.76 -16.09 0.55
CA GLU A 158 -0.44 -15.39 0.10
C GLU A 158 -1.54 -15.40 1.16
N ALA A 159 -1.79 -16.53 1.81
CA ALA A 159 -2.71 -16.65 2.95
C ALA A 159 -2.27 -15.81 4.14
N GLU A 160 -0.97 -15.78 4.46
CA GLU A 160 -0.37 -14.85 5.42
C GLU A 160 -0.39 -13.39 4.93
N ALA A 161 -0.52 -13.15 3.62
CA ALA A 161 -0.76 -11.80 3.08
C ALA A 161 -2.17 -11.37 3.40
N LEU A 162 -3.12 -12.24 3.08
CA LEU A 162 -4.53 -12.07 3.33
C LEU A 162 -4.80 -11.93 4.83
N HIS A 163 -3.99 -12.58 5.67
CA HIS A 163 -3.97 -12.39 7.11
C HIS A 163 -3.24 -11.09 7.50
N GLY A 164 -3.94 -9.96 7.35
CA GLY A 164 -3.44 -8.63 7.76
C GLY A 164 -3.31 -7.61 6.63
N THR A 165 -3.60 -7.98 5.38
CA THR A 165 -4.05 -7.00 4.37
C THR A 165 -5.41 -6.50 4.78
N TRP A 166 -5.48 -5.23 5.17
CA TRP A 166 -6.68 -4.39 5.24
C TRP A 166 -7.95 -5.02 4.67
N ASP A 167 -8.60 -5.84 5.49
CA ASP A 167 -10.03 -5.98 5.47
C ASP A 167 -10.51 -5.16 6.66
N GLY A 168 -11.55 -4.36 6.47
CA GLY A 168 -12.15 -3.59 7.55
C GLY A 168 -12.38 -4.51 8.74
N GLU A 169 -12.22 -3.97 9.96
CA GLU A 169 -12.57 -4.64 11.21
C GLU A 169 -13.75 -5.58 10.93
N LYS A 170 -13.54 -6.91 11.10
CA LYS A 170 -14.61 -7.90 11.00
C LYS A 170 -15.79 -7.31 11.77
N ARG A 171 -16.86 -6.93 11.07
CA ARG A 171 -17.97 -6.15 11.66
C ARG A 171 -18.35 -6.87 12.94
N GLU A 172 -18.31 -6.17 14.06
CA GLU A 172 -18.67 -6.79 15.31
C GLU A 172 -20.17 -7.14 15.24
N VAL A 173 -20.50 -8.32 15.74
CA VAL A 173 -21.90 -8.73 15.87
C VAL A 173 -22.55 -7.77 16.86
N SER A 174 -23.61 -7.07 16.44
CA SER A 174 -24.23 -6.09 17.31
C SER A 174 -24.71 -6.75 18.60
N VAL A 175 -24.43 -6.12 19.73
CA VAL A 175 -24.96 -6.53 21.03
C VAL A 175 -26.49 -6.52 21.08
N HIS A 176 -27.13 -5.80 20.16
CA HIS A 176 -28.58 -5.67 20.06
C HIS A 176 -29.24 -6.71 19.14
N SER A 177 -28.47 -7.49 18.37
CA SER A 177 -29.01 -8.46 17.41
C SER A 177 -29.75 -9.63 18.08
N VAL A 178 -29.19 -10.20 19.16
CA VAL A 178 -29.72 -11.42 19.81
C VAL A 178 -31.04 -11.17 20.56
N ASN A 179 -31.20 -9.98 21.14
CA ASN A 179 -32.36 -9.63 21.99
C ASN A 179 -33.18 -8.48 21.40
N LEU A 180 -33.18 -8.33 20.07
CA LEU A 180 -33.91 -7.25 19.42
C LEU A 180 -35.42 -7.44 19.61
N LYS A 181 -36.04 -6.56 20.38
CA LYS A 181 -37.50 -6.57 20.57
C LYS A 181 -38.18 -5.99 19.34
N GLN A 182 -38.79 -6.83 18.52
CA GLN A 182 -39.64 -6.36 17.41
C GLN A 182 -41.07 -6.12 17.89
N LEU A 183 -41.69 -5.02 17.48
CA LEU A 183 -43.05 -4.67 17.88
C LEU A 183 -44.08 -5.38 16.99
N ASP A 184 -45.12 -5.95 17.60
CA ASP A 184 -46.30 -6.47 16.92
C ASP A 184 -47.29 -5.34 16.57
N ASN A 185 -46.85 -4.43 15.70
CA ASN A 185 -47.64 -3.25 15.29
C ASN A 185 -48.42 -3.48 13.96
N GLY A 186 -48.43 -4.71 13.43
CA GLY A 186 -49.16 -5.08 12.21
C GLY A 186 -48.54 -4.55 10.91
N VAL A 187 -47.34 -3.96 10.95
CA VAL A 187 -46.66 -3.42 9.78
C VAL A 187 -46.15 -4.56 8.88
N LYS A 188 -46.51 -4.49 7.58
CA LYS A 188 -45.98 -5.36 6.53
C LYS A 188 -45.32 -4.51 5.45
N ILE A 189 -44.09 -4.85 5.11
CA ILE A 189 -43.27 -4.07 4.18
C ILE A 189 -43.35 -4.70 2.79
N PRO A 190 -43.75 -3.93 1.75
CA PRO A 190 -43.79 -4.45 0.39
C PRO A 190 -42.38 -4.80 -0.11
N PRO A 191 -42.23 -5.67 -1.13
CA PRO A 191 -40.92 -6.09 -1.64
C PRO A 191 -40.20 -5.03 -2.49
N SER A 192 -40.88 -3.95 -2.89
CA SER A 192 -40.31 -2.83 -3.65
C SER A 192 -41.20 -1.58 -3.53
N GLY A 193 -40.75 -0.46 -4.11
CA GLY A 193 -41.52 0.80 -4.13
C GLY A 193 -41.46 1.59 -2.83
N TRP A 194 -40.41 1.40 -2.04
CA TRP A 194 -40.25 2.05 -0.74
C TRP A 194 -40.06 3.57 -0.87
N LYS A 195 -40.60 4.29 0.10
CA LYS A 195 -40.49 5.73 0.25
C LYS A 195 -40.27 6.07 1.70
N CYS A 196 -39.48 7.10 1.98
CA CYS A 196 -39.32 7.62 3.33
C CYS A 196 -40.68 8.04 3.90
N ALA A 197 -40.99 7.64 5.14
CA ALA A 197 -42.24 7.99 5.79
C ALA A 197 -42.39 9.50 6.10
N LYS A 198 -41.29 10.27 6.09
CA LYS A 198 -41.26 11.70 6.44
C LYS A 198 -40.95 12.65 5.26
N CYS A 199 -40.52 12.14 4.11
CA CYS A 199 -40.21 12.98 2.93
C CYS A 199 -40.36 12.22 1.62
N ASP A 200 -40.04 12.88 0.50
CA ASP A 200 -40.26 12.32 -0.84
C ASP A 200 -39.16 11.40 -1.38
N LEU A 201 -38.13 11.10 -0.57
CA LEU A 201 -37.01 10.27 -1.01
C LEU A 201 -37.41 8.80 -1.17
N THR A 202 -36.98 8.21 -2.28
CA THR A 202 -37.19 6.80 -2.65
C THR A 202 -35.91 5.98 -2.71
N ASN A 203 -34.77 6.57 -2.34
CA ASN A 203 -33.43 5.98 -2.35
C ASN A 203 -32.71 6.22 -1.03
N ASN A 204 -31.68 5.42 -0.73
CA ASN A 204 -30.92 5.48 0.55
C ASN A 204 -31.86 5.38 1.77
N LEU A 205 -32.75 4.39 1.73
CA LEU A 205 -33.75 4.15 2.74
C LEU A 205 -33.28 3.10 3.75
N TRP A 206 -33.58 3.31 5.01
CA TRP A 206 -33.22 2.46 6.13
C TRP A 206 -34.49 1.98 6.80
N LEU A 207 -34.63 0.66 6.92
CA LEU A 207 -35.72 -0.01 7.63
C LEU A 207 -35.29 -0.26 9.07
N ASN A 208 -35.98 0.35 10.03
CA ASN A 208 -35.73 0.06 11.43
C ASN A 208 -36.26 -1.34 11.80
N LEU A 209 -35.40 -2.19 12.36
CA LEU A 209 -35.72 -3.58 12.64
C LEU A 209 -36.62 -3.78 13.88
N THR A 210 -36.90 -2.72 14.65
CA THR A 210 -37.78 -2.77 15.83
C THR A 210 -39.24 -2.51 15.48
N ASP A 211 -39.53 -1.47 14.68
CA ASP A 211 -40.90 -1.01 14.43
C ASP A 211 -41.32 -1.00 12.96
N GLY A 212 -40.41 -1.33 12.04
CA GLY A 212 -40.69 -1.40 10.61
C GLY A 212 -40.77 -0.03 9.92
N SER A 213 -40.33 1.04 10.57
CA SER A 213 -40.30 2.37 9.96
C SER A 213 -39.26 2.45 8.82
N ILE A 214 -39.66 2.99 7.67
CA ILE A 214 -38.78 3.23 6.51
C ILE A 214 -38.44 4.72 6.44
N LEU A 215 -37.16 5.05 6.59
CA LEU A 215 -36.71 6.44 6.71
C LEU A 215 -35.43 6.67 5.91
N CYS A 216 -35.29 7.86 5.33
CA CYS A 216 -34.08 8.18 4.57
C CYS A 216 -32.86 8.33 5.47
N GLY A 217 -31.69 7.98 4.92
CA GLY A 217 -30.40 8.04 5.60
C GLY A 217 -29.91 9.47 5.89
N ARG A 218 -28.64 9.57 6.26
CA ARG A 218 -28.04 10.85 6.67
C ARG A 218 -27.89 11.81 5.48
N ARG A 219 -28.05 13.11 5.71
CA ARG A 219 -27.78 14.16 4.70
C ARG A 219 -26.29 14.24 4.43
N PHE A 220 -25.85 14.55 3.21
CA PHE A 220 -24.46 14.89 2.88
C PHE A 220 -24.25 16.42 2.76
N PHE A 221 -23.00 16.91 2.81
CA PHE A 221 -22.70 18.35 2.82
C PHE A 221 -22.80 18.98 1.41
N ASP A 222 -22.54 18.18 0.38
CA ASP A 222 -22.73 18.53 -1.04
C ASP A 222 -24.20 18.60 -1.47
N GLY A 223 -25.14 18.40 -0.53
CA GLY A 223 -26.58 18.37 -0.78
C GLY A 223 -27.12 17.02 -1.22
N SER A 224 -26.27 16.00 -1.41
CA SER A 224 -26.68 14.63 -1.74
C SER A 224 -27.03 13.81 -0.48
N GLY A 225 -27.48 12.56 -0.61
CA GLY A 225 -27.80 11.67 0.51
C GLY A 225 -29.28 11.68 0.93
N GLY A 226 -29.54 11.54 2.23
CA GLY A 226 -30.89 11.58 2.81
C GLY A 226 -31.18 12.88 3.59
N ASN A 227 -32.23 12.88 4.43
CA ASN A 227 -32.65 14.03 5.24
C ASN A 227 -32.59 13.73 6.75
N ASP A 228 -31.70 12.83 7.19
CA ASP A 228 -31.45 12.48 8.61
C ASP A 228 -32.63 11.83 9.36
N HIS A 229 -33.75 11.55 8.70
CA HIS A 229 -34.95 11.00 9.36
C HIS A 229 -34.72 9.69 10.11
N ALA A 230 -33.86 8.80 9.62
CA ALA A 230 -33.58 7.52 10.29
C ALA A 230 -32.81 7.71 11.62
N VAL A 231 -31.85 8.64 11.68
CA VAL A 231 -31.13 8.96 12.92
C VAL A 231 -31.99 9.77 13.90
N GLU A 232 -32.85 10.65 13.40
CA GLU A 232 -33.84 11.35 14.23
C GLU A 232 -34.85 10.39 14.87
N HIS A 233 -35.26 9.35 14.13
CA HIS A 233 -36.15 8.32 14.65
C HIS A 233 -35.51 7.51 15.76
N PHE A 234 -34.24 7.12 15.61
CA PHE A 234 -33.49 6.51 16.71
C PHE A 234 -33.44 7.43 17.94
N ARG A 235 -33.15 8.73 17.76
CA ARG A 235 -33.12 9.69 18.89
C ARG A 235 -34.45 9.80 19.63
N ALA A 236 -35.57 9.64 18.93
CA ALA A 236 -36.90 9.73 19.52
C ALA A 236 -37.37 8.43 20.19
N THR A 237 -36.96 7.27 19.67
CA THR A 237 -37.50 5.95 20.07
C THR A 237 -36.53 5.07 20.83
N GLY A 238 -35.22 5.26 20.63
CA GLY A 238 -34.16 4.39 21.12
C GLY A 238 -33.99 3.08 20.34
N TYR A 239 -34.64 2.92 19.17
CA TYR A 239 -34.59 1.66 18.41
C TYR A 239 -33.28 1.48 17.63
N PRO A 240 -32.40 0.55 18.04
CA PRO A 240 -30.97 0.65 17.76
C PRO A 240 -30.57 0.22 16.35
N LEU A 241 -31.26 -0.74 15.74
CA LEU A 241 -30.82 -1.37 14.48
C LEU A 241 -31.68 -0.96 13.29
N ALA A 242 -31.03 -0.61 12.19
CA ALA A 242 -31.68 -0.42 10.91
C ALA A 242 -30.87 -1.05 9.77
N VAL A 243 -31.56 -1.65 8.80
CA VAL A 243 -30.95 -2.22 7.60
C VAL A 243 -31.21 -1.33 6.40
N LYS A 244 -30.21 -1.16 5.53
CA LYS A 244 -30.37 -0.39 4.30
C LYS A 244 -31.19 -1.18 3.27
N LEU A 245 -32.34 -0.63 2.89
CA LEU A 245 -33.18 -1.21 1.85
C LEU A 245 -32.45 -1.14 0.50
N GLY A 246 -32.38 -2.27 -0.20
CA GLY A 246 -31.65 -2.42 -1.46
C GLY A 246 -30.24 -3.01 -1.35
N THR A 247 -29.69 -3.18 -0.15
CA THR A 247 -28.42 -3.93 0.06
C THR A 247 -28.63 -5.37 0.54
N ILE A 248 -29.88 -5.75 0.82
CA ILE A 248 -30.27 -7.10 1.27
C ILE A 248 -30.12 -8.10 0.12
N THR A 249 -29.44 -9.21 0.40
CA THR A 249 -29.18 -10.29 -0.55
C THR A 249 -29.94 -11.57 -0.19
N ALA A 250 -30.01 -12.51 -1.13
CA ALA A 250 -30.83 -13.73 -1.01
C ALA A 250 -30.36 -14.72 0.08
N ASP A 251 -29.10 -14.61 0.50
CA ASP A 251 -28.47 -15.31 1.63
C ASP A 251 -28.84 -14.70 2.99
N GLY A 252 -29.64 -13.63 3.02
CA GLY A 252 -30.08 -13.00 4.27
C GLY A 252 -29.05 -12.06 4.88
N THR A 253 -28.03 -11.65 4.12
CA THR A 253 -27.07 -10.63 4.52
C THR A 253 -27.46 -9.26 3.98
N GLY A 254 -26.96 -8.19 4.61
CA GLY A 254 -27.30 -6.81 4.25
C GLY A 254 -26.50 -5.80 5.05
N ASP A 255 -26.48 -4.54 4.61
CA ASP A 255 -25.83 -3.47 5.36
C ASP A 255 -26.71 -3.06 6.56
N VAL A 256 -26.34 -3.53 7.75
CA VAL A 256 -26.98 -3.19 9.02
C VAL A 256 -26.17 -2.12 9.75
N TYR A 257 -26.84 -1.08 10.20
CA TYR A 257 -26.26 0.00 10.98
C TYR A 257 -26.85 -0.01 12.39
N SER A 258 -25.99 0.09 13.39
CA SER A 258 -26.38 0.28 14.78
C SER A 258 -26.21 1.75 15.14
N TYR A 259 -27.32 2.42 15.44
CA TYR A 259 -27.29 3.79 15.93
C TYR A 259 -26.84 3.91 17.38
N ALA A 260 -26.94 2.82 18.16
CA ALA A 260 -26.43 2.76 19.52
C ALA A 260 -24.90 2.63 19.56
N GLU A 261 -24.34 1.86 18.63
CA GLU A 261 -22.89 1.64 18.48
C GLU A 261 -22.25 2.68 17.53
N ASP A 262 -23.07 3.46 16.81
CA ASP A 262 -22.71 4.43 15.75
C ASP A 262 -21.81 3.82 14.66
N ASP A 263 -21.95 2.51 14.40
CA ASP A 263 -21.12 1.74 13.46
C ASP A 263 -21.94 0.75 12.61
N MET A 264 -21.32 0.28 11.52
CA MET A 264 -21.81 -0.83 10.70
C MET A 264 -21.57 -2.15 11.44
N VAL A 265 -22.64 -2.89 11.68
CA VAL A 265 -22.63 -4.11 12.50
C VAL A 265 -23.04 -5.33 11.69
N GLU A 266 -22.73 -6.51 12.20
CA GLU A 266 -23.30 -7.76 11.72
C GLU A 266 -24.55 -8.12 12.55
N ASP A 267 -25.63 -8.52 11.87
CA ASP A 267 -26.83 -9.10 12.49
C ASP A 267 -27.01 -10.54 11.96
N PRO A 268 -26.55 -11.55 12.72
CA PRO A 268 -26.69 -12.95 12.34
C PRO A 268 -28.15 -13.40 12.17
N TYR A 269 -29.11 -12.67 12.73
CA TYR A 269 -30.54 -13.00 12.72
C TYR A 269 -31.34 -12.10 11.76
N LEU A 270 -30.67 -11.37 10.87
CA LEU A 270 -31.31 -10.42 9.96
C LEU A 270 -32.45 -11.04 9.14
N ALA A 271 -32.29 -12.28 8.66
CA ALA A 271 -33.34 -12.98 7.92
C ALA A 271 -34.60 -13.22 8.77
N GLU A 272 -34.45 -13.52 10.06
CA GLU A 272 -35.56 -13.69 10.99
C GLU A 272 -36.23 -12.35 11.31
N HIS A 273 -35.42 -11.30 11.55
CA HIS A 273 -35.91 -9.95 11.78
C HIS A 273 -36.70 -9.39 10.59
N LEU A 274 -36.27 -9.69 9.36
CA LEU A 274 -36.97 -9.27 8.14
C LEU A 274 -38.27 -10.05 7.92
N LYS A 275 -38.29 -11.33 8.28
CA LYS A 275 -39.49 -12.19 8.17
C LYS A 275 -40.64 -11.66 9.02
N HIS A 276 -40.37 -11.08 10.19
CA HIS A 276 -41.38 -10.42 11.05
C HIS A 276 -42.22 -9.40 10.27
N PHE A 277 -41.57 -8.57 9.47
CA PHE A 277 -42.20 -7.55 8.63
C PHE A 277 -42.73 -8.09 7.29
N GLY A 278 -42.70 -9.40 7.08
CA GLY A 278 -43.21 -10.05 5.87
C GLY A 278 -42.26 -10.02 4.67
N ILE A 279 -40.98 -9.68 4.87
CA ILE A 279 -39.97 -9.66 3.80
C ILE A 279 -39.36 -11.06 3.67
N ASN A 280 -39.53 -11.69 2.50
CA ASN A 280 -38.85 -12.93 2.18
C ASN A 280 -37.54 -12.63 1.44
N VAL A 281 -36.41 -12.80 2.15
CA VAL A 281 -35.06 -12.49 1.63
C VAL A 281 -34.72 -13.24 0.33
N GLN A 282 -35.28 -14.44 0.11
CA GLN A 282 -35.04 -15.23 -1.11
C GLN A 282 -35.59 -14.59 -2.39
N GLN A 283 -36.51 -13.62 -2.25
CA GLN A 283 -37.12 -12.90 -3.38
C GLN A 283 -36.46 -11.55 -3.65
N LEU A 284 -35.48 -11.15 -2.83
CA LEU A 284 -34.79 -9.88 -2.97
C LEU A 284 -33.48 -10.03 -3.75
N GLN A 285 -33.19 -9.04 -4.59
CA GLN A 285 -31.92 -8.87 -5.26
C GLN A 285 -31.34 -7.51 -4.85
N LYS A 286 -30.02 -7.44 -4.72
CA LYS A 286 -29.32 -6.20 -4.36
C LYS A 286 -29.52 -5.14 -5.46
N THR A 287 -30.25 -4.07 -5.14
CA THR A 287 -30.58 -2.98 -6.08
C THR A 287 -29.82 -1.67 -5.81
N GLU A 288 -29.25 -1.50 -4.61
CA GLU A 288 -28.47 -0.31 -4.23
C GLU A 288 -27.01 -0.64 -3.93
N LYS A 289 -26.14 0.37 -4.11
CA LYS A 289 -24.71 0.28 -3.76
C LYS A 289 -24.53 0.19 -2.24
N SER A 290 -23.64 -0.69 -1.80
CA SER A 290 -23.23 -0.77 -0.38
C SER A 290 -22.50 0.51 0.04
N MET A 291 -22.40 0.76 1.35
CA MET A 291 -21.67 1.93 1.85
C MET A 291 -20.19 1.91 1.44
N VAL A 292 -19.58 0.72 1.41
CA VAL A 292 -18.17 0.51 1.01
C VAL A 292 -17.96 0.81 -0.48
N GLU A 293 -18.90 0.39 -1.34
CA GLU A 293 -18.89 0.70 -2.78
C GLU A 293 -18.94 2.20 -3.06
N LEU A 294 -19.73 2.94 -2.27
CA LEU A 294 -19.86 4.39 -2.42
C LEU A 294 -18.58 5.13 -2.01
N GLU A 295 -17.88 4.64 -0.97
CA GLU A 295 -16.60 5.20 -0.52
C GLU A 295 -15.45 4.91 -1.49
N LEU A 296 -15.45 3.73 -2.12
CA LEU A 296 -14.53 3.35 -3.19
C LEU A 296 -14.64 4.26 -4.42
N GLU A 297 -15.87 4.58 -4.82
CA GLU A 297 -16.14 5.43 -5.99
C GLU A 297 -15.73 6.88 -5.75
N LEU A 298 -15.86 7.36 -4.51
CA LEU A 298 -15.38 8.69 -4.09
C LEU A 298 -13.84 8.77 -4.15
N ASN A 299 -13.14 7.72 -3.68
CA ASN A 299 -11.68 7.65 -3.70
C ASN A 299 -11.08 7.56 -5.11
N ARG A 300 -11.82 7.02 -6.10
CA ARG A 300 -11.37 6.99 -7.51
C ARG A 300 -11.39 8.38 -8.18
N ARG A 301 -12.03 9.39 -7.59
CA ARG A 301 -12.26 10.70 -8.23
C ARG A 301 -11.28 11.82 -7.82
N THR A 302 -10.28 11.56 -7.00
CA THR A 302 -9.37 12.62 -6.52
C THR A 302 -8.19 12.81 -7.48
N GLY A 303 -8.35 13.75 -8.42
CA GLY A 303 -7.44 14.03 -9.55
C GLY A 303 -6.01 14.50 -9.24
N GLU A 304 -5.51 14.35 -8.01
CA GLU A 304 -4.13 14.72 -7.66
C GLU A 304 -3.10 13.63 -8.04
N TRP A 305 -3.49 12.36 -8.05
CA TRP A 305 -2.60 11.25 -8.43
C TRP A 305 -2.36 11.13 -9.94
N ASN A 306 -3.33 11.57 -10.76
CA ASN A 306 -3.23 11.55 -12.22
C ASN A 306 -2.12 12.47 -12.75
N THR A 307 -1.83 13.56 -12.04
CA THR A 307 -0.80 14.52 -12.44
C THR A 307 0.63 14.00 -12.19
N ILE A 308 0.82 13.12 -11.20
CA ILE A 308 2.13 12.57 -10.82
C ILE A 308 2.48 11.31 -11.64
N GLN A 309 1.48 10.51 -12.05
CA GLN A 309 1.70 9.23 -12.72
C GLN A 309 1.85 9.29 -14.24
N GLU A 310 2.01 10.48 -14.85
CA GLU A 310 2.03 10.63 -16.31
C GLU A 310 0.80 9.95 -16.99
N SER A 311 -0.33 9.84 -16.29
CA SER A 311 -1.46 8.96 -16.68
C SER A 311 -2.25 9.46 -17.90
N GLY A 312 -1.73 10.46 -18.61
CA GLY A 312 -2.19 10.94 -19.91
C GLY A 312 -1.13 10.83 -21.03
N SER A 313 0.04 10.24 -20.75
CA SER A 313 1.05 9.92 -21.77
C SER A 313 0.85 8.49 -22.24
N GLU A 314 0.69 8.28 -23.55
CA GLU A 314 0.82 6.94 -24.14
C GLU A 314 2.30 6.50 -24.04
N LEU A 315 2.64 5.84 -22.94
CA LEU A 315 3.97 5.26 -22.76
C LEU A 315 4.08 4.01 -23.64
N ARG A 316 5.09 3.99 -24.52
CA ARG A 316 5.40 2.81 -25.34
C ARG A 316 5.85 1.66 -24.41
N PRO A 317 5.16 0.51 -24.42
CA PRO A 317 5.63 -0.67 -23.70
C PRO A 317 7.01 -1.10 -24.20
N LEU A 318 7.93 -1.33 -23.26
CA LEU A 318 9.28 -1.79 -23.54
C LEU A 318 9.46 -3.23 -23.08
N HIS A 319 10.20 -3.99 -23.88
CA HIS A 319 10.45 -5.41 -23.70
C HIS A 319 11.92 -5.73 -24.01
N GLY A 320 12.42 -6.83 -23.45
CA GLY A 320 13.75 -7.37 -23.73
C GLY A 320 14.74 -7.27 -22.56
N PRO A 321 16.04 -7.47 -22.84
CA PRO A 321 17.08 -7.53 -21.81
C PRO A 321 17.12 -6.26 -20.95
N ALA A 322 17.20 -6.45 -19.64
CA ALA A 322 17.23 -5.37 -18.63
C ALA A 322 16.03 -4.42 -18.67
N LEU A 323 14.90 -4.86 -19.24
CA LEU A 323 13.61 -4.15 -19.29
C LEU A 323 12.50 -4.98 -18.66
N THR A 324 12.83 -5.84 -17.70
CA THR A 324 11.89 -6.74 -17.03
C THR A 324 11.17 -6.02 -15.89
N GLY A 325 9.85 -6.03 -15.91
CA GLY A 325 8.99 -5.51 -14.85
C GLY A 325 9.03 -6.41 -13.62
N VAL A 326 8.83 -5.82 -12.44
CA VAL A 326 8.76 -6.54 -11.17
C VAL A 326 7.39 -6.34 -10.57
N ASN A 327 6.68 -7.44 -10.37
CA ASN A 327 5.33 -7.43 -9.84
C ASN A 327 5.31 -6.98 -8.38
N ASN A 328 4.29 -6.22 -7.99
CA ASN A 328 4.10 -5.80 -6.61
C ASN A 328 3.47 -6.95 -5.81
N LEU A 329 4.11 -7.34 -4.71
CA LEU A 329 3.71 -8.48 -3.87
C LEU A 329 3.01 -8.02 -2.58
N GLY A 330 2.34 -6.86 -2.64
CA GLY A 330 1.75 -6.16 -1.50
C GLY A 330 2.75 -5.18 -0.86
N ASN A 331 2.57 -3.89 -1.14
CA ASN A 331 3.43 -2.80 -0.67
C ASN A 331 4.94 -2.99 -0.94
N SER A 332 5.34 -3.81 -1.93
CA SER A 332 6.75 -4.14 -2.20
C SER A 332 7.45 -3.17 -3.15
N CYS A 333 6.84 -2.02 -3.46
CA CYS A 333 7.38 -1.06 -4.43
C CYS A 333 8.76 -0.52 -4.03
N TYR A 334 9.03 -0.36 -2.74
CA TYR A 334 10.35 0.05 -2.24
C TYR A 334 11.45 -0.97 -2.58
N ILE A 335 11.16 -2.28 -2.50
CA ILE A 335 12.07 -3.35 -2.91
C ILE A 335 12.29 -3.26 -4.42
N ASN A 336 11.20 -3.22 -5.19
CA ASN A 336 11.23 -3.22 -6.64
C ASN A 336 12.09 -2.05 -7.18
N SER A 337 11.89 -0.85 -6.64
CA SER A 337 12.68 0.34 -7.01
C SER A 337 14.17 0.18 -6.71
N VAL A 338 14.53 -0.27 -5.51
CA VAL A 338 15.94 -0.44 -5.11
C VAL A 338 16.64 -1.49 -5.97
N VAL A 339 16.03 -2.67 -6.15
CA VAL A 339 16.69 -3.77 -6.89
C VAL A 339 16.83 -3.45 -8.38
N GLN A 340 15.84 -2.78 -9.00
CA GLN A 340 15.96 -2.38 -10.41
C GLN A 340 17.09 -1.38 -10.64
N VAL A 341 17.34 -0.47 -9.69
CA VAL A 341 18.47 0.47 -9.76
C VAL A 341 19.80 -0.26 -9.59
N LEU A 342 19.92 -1.13 -8.58
CA LEU A 342 21.16 -1.87 -8.31
C LEU A 342 21.58 -2.77 -9.48
N PHE A 343 20.64 -3.50 -10.08
CA PHE A 343 20.94 -4.38 -11.22
C PHE A 343 21.22 -3.62 -12.53
N ARG A 344 21.15 -2.28 -12.53
CA ARG A 344 21.69 -1.48 -13.64
C ARG A 344 23.19 -1.22 -13.53
N MET A 345 23.78 -1.48 -12.36
CA MET A 345 25.20 -1.25 -12.10
C MET A 345 26.04 -2.45 -12.59
N PRO A 346 27.14 -2.23 -13.34
CA PRO A 346 27.97 -3.30 -13.88
C PRO A 346 28.53 -4.27 -12.83
N ASP A 347 28.86 -3.79 -11.63
CA ASP A 347 29.41 -4.61 -10.54
C ASP A 347 28.40 -5.64 -10.03
N PHE A 348 27.13 -5.25 -9.91
CA PHE A 348 26.03 -6.15 -9.54
C PHE A 348 25.76 -7.17 -10.65
N ILE A 349 25.79 -6.75 -11.92
CA ILE A 349 25.65 -7.63 -13.08
C ILE A 349 26.79 -8.67 -13.09
N ARG A 350 28.05 -8.24 -12.97
CA ARG A 350 29.20 -9.15 -12.91
C ARG A 350 29.07 -10.17 -11.78
N ARG A 351 28.69 -9.72 -10.57
CA ARG A 351 28.62 -10.58 -9.38
C ARG A 351 27.49 -11.61 -9.44
N TYR A 352 26.29 -11.20 -9.87
CA TYR A 352 25.06 -11.96 -9.69
C TYR A 352 24.41 -12.43 -10.98
N VAL A 353 24.77 -11.88 -12.15
CA VAL A 353 24.25 -12.30 -13.46
C VAL A 353 25.29 -13.10 -14.21
N GLU A 354 26.47 -12.53 -14.45
CA GLU A 354 27.57 -13.22 -15.13
C GLU A 354 28.16 -14.35 -14.24
N GLY A 355 28.24 -14.10 -12.94
CA GLY A 355 28.64 -15.11 -11.93
C GLY A 355 27.54 -16.11 -11.57
N ALA A 356 26.32 -15.99 -12.11
CA ALA A 356 25.21 -16.89 -11.78
C ALA A 356 25.49 -18.37 -12.02
N PRO A 357 26.16 -18.80 -13.12
CA PRO A 357 26.48 -20.21 -13.34
C PRO A 357 27.32 -20.83 -12.22
N GLU A 358 28.30 -20.10 -11.69
CA GLU A 358 29.11 -20.56 -10.54
C GLU A 358 28.25 -20.68 -9.29
N ILE A 359 27.44 -19.66 -8.99
CA ILE A 359 26.55 -19.65 -7.83
C ILE A 359 25.57 -20.83 -7.88
N PHE A 360 24.90 -21.04 -9.02
CA PHE A 360 23.91 -22.11 -9.18
C PHE A 360 24.55 -23.50 -9.15
N SER A 361 25.80 -23.64 -9.61
CA SER A 361 26.51 -24.93 -9.61
C SER A 361 26.85 -25.48 -8.21
N THR A 362 26.68 -24.66 -7.16
CA THR A 362 26.93 -25.07 -5.76
C THR A 362 25.84 -25.99 -5.21
N PHE A 363 24.62 -25.94 -5.74
CA PHE A 363 23.46 -26.73 -5.29
C PHE A 363 23.35 -26.88 -3.77
N PRO A 364 23.17 -25.77 -3.01
CA PRO A 364 22.98 -25.86 -1.57
C PRO A 364 21.72 -26.67 -1.23
N GLU A 365 21.66 -27.23 -0.02
CA GLU A 365 20.51 -28.02 0.44
C GLU A 365 19.20 -27.21 0.42
N ASP A 366 19.27 -25.91 0.75
CA ASP A 366 18.13 -25.00 0.77
C ASP A 366 18.41 -23.75 -0.11
N PRO A 367 18.26 -23.86 -1.44
CA PRO A 367 18.52 -22.77 -2.38
C PRO A 367 17.50 -21.64 -2.25
N ALA A 368 16.29 -21.91 -1.74
CA ALA A 368 15.25 -20.90 -1.53
C ALA A 368 15.62 -19.91 -0.42
N ASN A 369 16.43 -20.36 0.56
CA ASN A 369 16.95 -19.53 1.64
C ASN A 369 18.42 -19.12 1.48
N ASP A 370 19.07 -19.41 0.35
CA ASP A 370 20.43 -18.94 0.06
C ASP A 370 20.41 -17.54 -0.59
N PHE A 371 21.03 -16.57 0.07
CA PHE A 371 21.02 -15.17 -0.36
C PHE A 371 21.67 -14.97 -1.73
N ASN A 372 22.79 -15.65 -1.99
CA ASN A 372 23.49 -15.50 -3.26
C ASN A 372 22.70 -16.12 -4.40
N VAL A 373 22.08 -17.29 -4.17
CA VAL A 373 21.21 -17.95 -5.16
C VAL A 373 20.00 -17.08 -5.49
N GLN A 374 19.26 -16.60 -4.48
CA GLN A 374 18.06 -15.80 -4.74
C GLN A 374 18.38 -14.42 -5.33
N THR A 375 19.50 -13.80 -4.95
CA THR A 375 19.95 -12.54 -5.56
C THR A 375 20.37 -12.75 -7.02
N ALA A 376 21.07 -13.86 -7.33
CA ALA A 376 21.44 -14.21 -8.70
C ALA A 376 20.22 -14.55 -9.56
N LYS A 377 19.26 -15.32 -9.03
CA LYS A 377 17.98 -15.61 -9.67
C LYS A 377 17.25 -14.31 -10.03
N LEU A 378 17.14 -13.36 -9.10
CA LEU A 378 16.54 -12.05 -9.35
C LEU A 378 17.29 -11.28 -10.43
N GLY A 379 18.62 -11.18 -10.33
CA GLY A 379 19.45 -10.48 -11.30
C GLY A 379 19.32 -11.05 -12.71
N VAL A 380 19.42 -12.37 -12.87
CA VAL A 380 19.22 -13.04 -14.16
C VAL A 380 17.80 -12.80 -14.68
N GLY A 381 16.79 -12.86 -13.81
CA GLY A 381 15.40 -12.56 -14.19
C GLY A 381 15.22 -11.13 -14.72
N LEU A 382 15.88 -10.16 -14.10
CA LEU A 382 15.82 -8.76 -14.51
C LEU A 382 16.56 -8.50 -15.83
N ILE A 383 17.76 -9.06 -15.98
CA ILE A 383 18.70 -8.68 -17.03
C ILE A 383 18.60 -9.54 -18.29
N SER A 384 18.26 -10.82 -18.18
CA SER A 384 18.29 -11.76 -19.33
C SER A 384 17.28 -11.44 -20.44
N GLY A 385 16.16 -10.78 -20.11
CA GLY A 385 15.03 -10.55 -21.03
C GLY A 385 14.09 -11.74 -21.19
N ARG A 386 14.38 -12.89 -20.56
CA ARG A 386 13.57 -14.13 -20.66
C ARG A 386 12.12 -13.95 -20.19
N TYR A 387 11.88 -13.03 -19.24
CA TYR A 387 10.56 -12.76 -18.65
C TYR A 387 9.99 -11.40 -19.09
N SER A 388 10.62 -10.75 -20.07
CA SER A 388 10.22 -9.45 -20.62
C SER A 388 9.78 -9.61 -22.08
N PHE A 389 8.67 -10.33 -22.29
CA PHE A 389 8.04 -10.51 -23.59
C PHE A 389 6.64 -9.89 -23.62
N PRO A 390 6.19 -9.42 -24.80
CA PRO A 390 4.86 -8.84 -24.95
C PRO A 390 3.78 -9.90 -24.73
N THR A 391 2.79 -9.56 -23.92
CA THR A 391 1.54 -10.31 -23.74
C THR A 391 0.49 -9.79 -24.73
N SER A 392 -0.63 -10.53 -24.87
CA SER A 392 -1.72 -10.21 -25.80
C SER A 392 -2.29 -8.78 -25.67
N GLY A 393 -2.05 -8.09 -24.53
CA GLY A 393 -2.44 -6.71 -24.28
C GLY A 393 -1.29 -5.69 -24.30
N GLY A 394 -0.13 -6.02 -24.88
CA GLY A 394 1.03 -5.12 -24.97
C GLY A 394 1.82 -4.91 -23.67
N GLY A 395 1.36 -5.43 -22.53
CA GLY A 395 2.11 -5.48 -21.27
C GLY A 395 3.13 -6.63 -21.24
N GLN A 396 3.88 -6.75 -20.15
CA GLN A 396 4.75 -7.90 -19.87
C GLN A 396 4.33 -8.62 -18.59
N ALA A 397 4.55 -9.94 -18.51
CA ALA A 397 4.27 -10.71 -17.30
C ALA A 397 5.22 -10.37 -16.14
N GLY A 398 6.48 -9.99 -16.47
CA GLY A 398 7.49 -9.60 -15.49
C GLY A 398 7.92 -10.76 -14.59
N VAL A 399 8.53 -10.42 -13.45
CA VAL A 399 8.95 -11.37 -12.42
C VAL A 399 8.30 -11.07 -11.07
N SER A 400 8.02 -12.12 -10.30
CA SER A 400 7.39 -12.03 -8.98
C SER A 400 8.34 -12.56 -7.90
N PRO A 401 9.19 -11.71 -7.29
CA PRO A 401 10.32 -12.13 -6.45
C PRO A 401 9.91 -12.54 -5.03
N HIS A 402 9.00 -13.52 -4.88
CA HIS A 402 8.48 -13.97 -3.58
C HIS A 402 9.58 -14.54 -2.68
N MET A 403 10.38 -15.49 -3.20
CA MET A 403 11.48 -16.12 -2.44
C MET A 403 12.51 -15.07 -2.00
N TYR A 404 12.89 -14.16 -2.90
CA TYR A 404 13.83 -13.09 -2.60
C TYR A 404 13.28 -12.12 -1.55
N ARG A 405 12.01 -11.70 -1.66
CA ARG A 405 11.36 -10.83 -0.68
C ARG A 405 11.36 -11.46 0.71
N ALA A 406 10.92 -12.73 0.80
CA ALA A 406 10.89 -13.46 2.07
C ALA A 406 12.30 -13.56 2.70
N LEU A 407 13.31 -13.83 1.87
CA LEU A 407 14.69 -13.94 2.32
C LEU A 407 15.31 -12.60 2.73
N ALA A 408 15.13 -11.55 1.94
CA ALA A 408 15.66 -10.21 2.22
C ALA A 408 15.01 -9.60 3.48
N GLY A 409 13.75 -9.92 3.75
CA GLY A 409 13.03 -9.48 4.96
C GLY A 409 13.26 -10.36 6.19
N ARG A 410 13.87 -11.54 6.04
CA ARG A 410 13.94 -12.55 7.10
C ARG A 410 14.63 -12.02 8.36
N GLY A 411 13.94 -12.14 9.50
CA GLY A 411 14.44 -11.69 10.80
C GLY A 411 14.48 -10.17 10.98
N HIS A 412 14.07 -9.37 9.99
CA HIS A 412 13.97 -7.93 10.10
C HIS A 412 12.53 -7.51 10.44
N ARG A 413 12.34 -6.78 11.53
CA ARG A 413 11.01 -6.41 12.04
C ARG A 413 10.14 -5.70 11.01
N GLU A 414 10.71 -4.74 10.29
CA GLU A 414 9.99 -3.97 9.27
C GLU A 414 9.85 -4.73 7.93
N PHE A 415 10.94 -5.22 7.36
CA PHE A 415 10.93 -5.85 6.03
C PHE A 415 10.36 -7.28 5.98
N SER A 416 10.16 -7.94 7.12
CA SER A 416 9.35 -9.17 7.18
C SER A 416 7.84 -8.89 7.08
N SER A 417 7.41 -7.66 7.40
CA SER A 417 6.01 -7.25 7.29
C SER A 417 5.60 -6.98 5.84
N LYS A 418 4.29 -6.82 5.60
CA LYS A 418 3.72 -6.40 4.30
C LYS A 418 3.30 -4.94 4.27
N ARG A 419 3.83 -4.12 5.18
CA ARG A 419 3.56 -2.67 5.23
C ARG A 419 4.38 -1.94 4.18
N GLN A 420 3.98 -0.71 3.87
CA GLN A 420 4.84 0.20 3.11
C GLN A 420 6.05 0.56 3.95
N GLN A 421 7.22 0.63 3.30
CA GLN A 421 8.50 0.87 3.95
C GLN A 421 9.31 1.91 3.17
N ASP A 422 10.27 2.52 3.86
CA ASP A 422 11.18 3.48 3.26
C ASP A 422 12.22 2.77 2.35
N ALA A 423 12.40 3.29 1.14
CA ALA A 423 13.31 2.70 0.17
C ALA A 423 14.79 2.87 0.54
N HIS A 424 15.14 3.97 1.23
CA HIS A 424 16.51 4.22 1.66
C HIS A 424 16.89 3.31 2.83
N GLU A 425 16.00 3.09 3.79
CA GLU A 425 16.21 2.13 4.87
C GLU A 425 16.39 0.70 4.35
N PHE A 426 15.54 0.28 3.40
CA PHE A 426 15.70 -1.03 2.75
C PHE A 426 17.01 -1.13 1.96
N TYR A 427 17.42 -0.07 1.27
CA TYR A 427 18.71 -0.02 0.57
C TYR A 427 19.89 -0.26 1.54
N LEU A 428 19.92 0.41 2.69
CA LEU A 428 20.99 0.20 3.69
C LEU A 428 20.99 -1.21 4.28
N HIS A 429 19.80 -1.75 4.55
CA HIS A 429 19.65 -3.14 4.99
C HIS A 429 20.17 -4.12 3.93
N LEU A 430 19.82 -3.90 2.66
CA LEU A 430 20.28 -4.73 1.56
C LEU A 430 21.81 -4.65 1.39
N LEU A 431 22.43 -3.47 1.51
CA LEU A 431 23.89 -3.35 1.51
C LEU A 431 24.54 -4.16 2.63
N THR A 432 23.93 -4.17 3.81
CA THR A 432 24.39 -4.97 4.95
C THR A 432 24.30 -6.48 4.66
N LEU A 433 23.23 -6.92 4.00
CA LEU A 433 23.10 -8.31 3.57
C LEU A 433 24.15 -8.69 2.51
N ILE A 434 24.41 -7.80 1.55
CA ILE A 434 25.42 -8.01 0.51
C ILE A 434 26.82 -8.09 1.12
N GLU A 435 27.18 -7.18 2.03
CA GLU A 435 28.46 -7.20 2.75
C GLU A 435 28.65 -8.53 3.49
N ARG A 436 27.63 -8.98 4.25
CA ARG A 436 27.67 -10.27 4.97
C ARG A 436 27.88 -11.46 4.04
N ASN A 437 27.26 -11.44 2.86
CA ASN A 437 27.31 -12.54 1.88
C ASN A 437 28.43 -12.40 0.83
N SER A 438 29.26 -11.36 0.94
CA SER A 438 30.42 -11.12 0.07
C SER A 438 31.74 -11.34 0.80
N ARG A 439 31.73 -11.93 2.00
CA ARG A 439 32.97 -12.34 2.69
C ARG A 439 33.82 -13.22 1.78
N HIS A 440 35.06 -12.81 1.53
CA HIS A 440 36.01 -13.48 0.64
C HIS A 440 35.63 -13.52 -0.85
N LYS A 441 34.63 -12.72 -1.27
CA LYS A 441 34.26 -12.52 -2.68
C LYS A 441 34.24 -11.02 -3.00
N PRO A 442 34.31 -10.62 -4.28
CA PRO A 442 34.13 -9.22 -4.65
C PRO A 442 32.77 -8.70 -4.17
N ASN A 443 32.78 -7.62 -3.39
CA ASN A 443 31.54 -6.98 -2.93
C ASN A 443 31.07 -5.98 -4.00
N PRO A 444 29.92 -6.20 -4.66
CA PRO A 444 29.45 -5.29 -5.68
C PRO A 444 29.04 -3.92 -5.13
N ALA A 445 28.80 -3.78 -3.83
CA ALA A 445 28.53 -2.51 -3.17
C ALA A 445 29.78 -1.60 -3.06
N ASP A 446 30.98 -2.12 -3.32
CA ASP A 446 32.21 -1.33 -3.26
C ASP A 446 32.21 -0.19 -4.29
N CYS A 447 31.50 -0.34 -5.41
CA CYS A 447 31.36 0.72 -6.42
C CYS A 447 30.55 1.94 -5.93
N LEU A 448 29.82 1.78 -4.81
CA LEU A 448 29.02 2.83 -4.19
C LEU A 448 29.79 3.56 -3.07
N LYS A 449 30.98 3.09 -2.71
CA LYS A 449 31.77 3.67 -1.62
C LYS A 449 32.30 5.04 -1.99
N LEU A 450 31.98 6.02 -1.16
CA LEU A 450 32.51 7.37 -1.21
C LEU A 450 33.18 7.71 0.12
N THR A 451 34.28 8.47 0.07
CA THR A 451 34.91 8.98 1.29
C THR A 451 34.37 10.38 1.58
N VAL A 452 33.68 10.53 2.71
CA VAL A 452 33.29 11.83 3.25
C VAL A 452 34.40 12.32 4.17
N GLU A 453 34.99 13.46 3.84
CA GLU A 453 35.91 14.17 4.73
C GLU A 453 35.16 15.30 5.45
N GLU A 454 35.12 15.21 6.78
CA GLU A 454 34.55 16.21 7.69
C GLU A 454 35.66 17.08 8.26
N ARG A 455 35.62 18.38 7.95
CA ARG A 455 36.55 19.38 8.51
C ARG A 455 35.91 20.16 9.65
N VAL A 456 36.18 19.76 10.89
CA VAL A 456 35.75 20.48 12.10
C VAL A 456 36.73 21.59 12.41
N GLN A 457 36.24 22.83 12.48
CA GLN A 457 37.04 23.98 12.87
C GLN A 457 36.56 24.51 14.22
N CYS A 458 37.49 24.69 15.15
CA CYS A 458 37.23 25.40 16.39
C CYS A 458 36.99 26.89 16.08
N THR A 459 35.90 27.45 16.60
CA THR A 459 35.53 28.86 16.39
C THR A 459 36.46 29.82 17.12
N GLU A 460 37.04 29.41 18.26
CA GLU A 460 37.93 30.24 19.07
C GLU A 460 39.40 30.12 18.65
N SER A 461 39.93 28.90 18.56
CA SER A 461 41.36 28.68 18.26
C SER A 461 41.68 28.65 16.76
N LEU A 462 40.64 28.64 15.91
CA LEU A 462 40.74 28.42 14.46
C LEU A 462 41.42 27.10 14.06
N GLY A 463 41.73 26.23 15.03
CA GLY A 463 42.31 24.92 14.80
C GLY A 463 41.35 24.01 14.03
N VAL A 464 41.91 23.20 13.14
CA VAL A 464 41.13 22.32 12.25
C VAL A 464 41.42 20.86 12.55
N ARG A 465 40.38 20.03 12.56
CA ARG A 465 40.45 18.57 12.62
C ARG A 465 39.73 17.99 11.42
N TYR A 466 40.44 17.16 10.66
CA TYR A 466 39.87 16.39 9.56
C TYR A 466 39.55 14.98 10.03
N THR A 467 38.32 14.54 9.79
CA THR A 467 37.90 13.15 10.02
C THR A 467 37.42 12.59 8.69
N ARG A 468 37.76 11.35 8.37
CA ARG A 468 37.31 10.68 7.14
C ARG A 468 36.46 9.49 7.51
N ARG A 469 35.33 9.33 6.82
CA ARG A 469 34.47 8.15 6.92
C ARG A 469 34.05 7.69 5.53
N VAL A 470 33.86 6.39 5.38
CA VAL A 470 33.35 5.81 4.13
C VAL A 470 31.85 5.68 4.25
N GLU A 471 31.13 6.19 3.26
CA GLU A 471 29.68 6.07 3.13
C GLU A 471 29.32 5.43 1.79
N HIS A 472 28.06 5.00 1.64
CA HIS A 472 27.52 4.42 0.40
C HIS A 472 26.38 5.26 -0.21
N HIS A 473 26.11 6.42 0.40
CA HIS A 473 25.12 7.39 -0.04
C HIS A 473 25.56 8.75 0.50
N LEU A 474 24.99 9.82 -0.05
CA LEU A 474 25.18 11.18 0.47
C LEU A 474 23.79 11.74 0.79
N PRO A 475 23.40 11.90 2.07
CA PRO A 475 22.14 12.53 2.41
C PRO A 475 22.22 14.01 2.02
N LEU A 476 21.30 14.46 1.17
CA LEU A 476 21.16 15.87 0.81
C LEU A 476 20.07 16.48 1.70
N PRO A 477 20.41 17.30 2.71
CA PRO A 477 19.41 17.91 3.57
C PRO A 477 18.54 18.84 2.73
N VAL A 478 17.25 18.56 2.67
CA VAL A 478 16.28 19.47 2.07
C VAL A 478 16.17 20.68 3.00
N PRO A 479 16.52 21.89 2.54
CA PRO A 479 16.58 23.07 3.39
C PRO A 479 15.16 23.61 3.61
N VAL A 480 14.43 22.97 4.53
CA VAL A 480 13.03 23.29 4.84
C VAL A 480 12.85 24.76 5.17
N ALA A 481 13.83 25.42 5.81
CA ALA A 481 13.81 26.86 6.09
C ALA A 481 13.81 27.77 4.85
N ALA A 482 14.28 27.26 3.71
CA ALA A 482 14.19 27.94 2.43
C ALA A 482 13.04 27.44 1.57
N ALA A 483 12.25 26.49 2.06
CA ALA A 483 10.97 26.20 1.49
C ALA A 483 10.12 27.48 1.63
N THR A 484 9.50 27.91 0.55
CA THR A 484 8.71 29.15 0.52
C THR A 484 7.50 29.11 1.49
N ASN A 485 7.19 27.93 2.04
CA ASN A 485 6.18 27.67 3.06
C ASN A 485 6.76 27.47 4.49
N ALA A 486 8.05 27.73 4.73
CA ALA A 486 8.73 27.48 6.01
C ALA A 486 8.09 28.18 7.23
N HIS A 487 7.45 29.33 7.03
CA HIS A 487 6.76 30.10 8.07
C HIS A 487 5.57 29.35 8.70
N LEU A 488 5.08 28.29 8.06
CA LEU A 488 4.00 27.44 8.59
C LEU A 488 4.51 26.40 9.62
N VAL A 489 5.82 26.18 9.76
CA VAL A 489 6.38 25.03 10.50
C VAL A 489 6.99 25.41 11.88
N LEU A 490 7.26 26.68 12.17
CA LEU A 490 8.13 27.09 13.29
C LEU A 490 7.55 28.03 14.37
N PHE A 491 6.23 28.25 14.42
CA PHE A 491 5.61 28.96 15.56
C PHE A 491 5.08 27.97 16.61
N ARG A 492 5.83 27.75 17.69
CA ARG A 492 5.29 27.13 18.92
C ARG A 492 4.43 28.18 19.63
N MET A 493 3.13 27.93 19.78
CA MET A 493 2.15 28.86 20.35
C MET A 493 2.28 28.93 21.90
N PRO A 494 2.84 30.02 22.49
CA PRO A 494 3.17 30.06 23.92
C PRO A 494 1.95 29.96 24.84
N ASP A 495 0.81 30.52 24.43
CA ASP A 495 -0.40 30.50 25.25
C ASP A 495 -1.06 29.11 25.32
N PHE A 496 -0.88 28.30 24.27
CA PHE A 496 -1.24 26.89 24.29
C PHE A 496 -0.36 26.08 25.25
N ILE A 497 0.95 26.38 25.27
CA ILE A 497 1.90 25.75 26.20
C ILE A 497 1.54 26.09 27.64
N ARG A 498 1.33 27.38 27.94
CA ARG A 498 0.92 27.85 29.27
C ARG A 498 -0.38 27.17 29.73
N ARG A 499 -1.40 27.12 28.87
CA ARG A 499 -2.71 26.60 29.23
C ARG A 499 -2.73 25.07 29.40
N TYR A 500 -2.19 24.33 28.44
CA TYR A 500 -2.39 22.88 28.35
C TYR A 500 -1.17 22.06 28.76
N VAL A 501 0.01 22.67 28.92
CA VAL A 501 1.23 21.96 29.32
C VAL A 501 1.70 22.40 30.71
N GLU A 502 1.91 23.70 30.92
CA GLU A 502 2.28 24.22 32.24
C GLU A 502 1.10 24.16 33.21
N GLY A 503 -0.11 24.49 32.76
CA GLY A 503 -1.36 24.36 33.52
C GLY A 503 -1.95 22.95 33.63
N ALA A 504 -1.28 21.93 33.08
CA ALA A 504 -1.77 20.55 33.11
C ALA A 504 -2.02 20.00 34.53
N PRO A 505 -1.19 20.28 35.56
CA PRO A 505 -1.45 19.80 36.93
C PRO A 505 -2.78 20.29 37.49
N GLU A 506 -3.15 21.55 37.24
CA GLU A 506 -4.42 22.12 37.66
C GLU A 506 -5.61 21.55 36.88
N ILE A 507 -5.42 21.23 35.59
CA ILE A 507 -6.45 20.58 34.79
C ILE A 507 -6.69 19.15 35.29
N PHE A 508 -5.62 18.39 35.55
CA PHE A 508 -5.72 17.00 36.02
C PHE A 508 -6.27 16.88 37.44
N SER A 509 -6.10 17.91 38.28
CA SER A 509 -6.67 17.92 39.64
C SER A 509 -8.17 18.19 39.70
N THR A 510 -8.82 18.53 38.58
CA THR A 510 -10.28 18.73 38.54
C THR A 510 -11.09 17.44 38.61
N PHE A 511 -10.47 16.28 38.37
CA PHE A 511 -11.09 14.94 38.41
C PHE A 511 -12.53 14.91 37.85
N PRO A 512 -12.74 15.24 36.56
CA PRO A 512 -14.07 15.17 35.97
C PRO A 512 -14.61 13.73 36.02
N GLU A 513 -15.93 13.59 36.12
CA GLU A 513 -16.61 12.27 36.17
C GLU A 513 -16.24 11.38 34.97
N ASP A 514 -16.01 12.00 33.81
CA ASP A 514 -15.53 11.34 32.61
C ASP A 514 -14.31 12.06 31.99
N PRO A 515 -13.09 11.73 32.43
CA PRO A 515 -11.87 12.33 31.90
C PRO A 515 -11.61 11.98 30.43
N ALA A 516 -12.17 10.89 29.91
CA ALA A 516 -12.02 10.51 28.51
C ALA A 516 -12.81 11.45 27.58
N ASN A 517 -13.91 12.01 28.10
CA ASN A 517 -14.75 12.97 27.39
C ASN A 517 -14.56 14.44 27.82
N ASP A 518 -13.60 14.74 28.69
CA ASP A 518 -13.25 16.12 29.04
C ASP A 518 -12.22 16.70 28.06
N PHE A 519 -12.61 17.75 27.34
CA PHE A 519 -11.77 18.36 26.31
C PHE A 519 -10.49 18.97 26.87
N ASN A 520 -10.54 19.61 28.03
CA ASN A 520 -9.37 20.24 28.64
C ASN A 520 -8.37 19.17 29.10
N VAL A 521 -8.85 18.08 29.69
CA VAL A 521 -8.03 16.94 30.13
C VAL A 521 -7.37 16.25 28.94
N GLN A 522 -8.13 15.93 27.86
CA GLN A 522 -7.53 15.27 26.70
C GLN A 522 -6.57 16.19 25.93
N THR A 523 -6.86 17.49 25.82
CA THR A 523 -5.95 18.46 25.20
C THR A 523 -4.67 18.62 26.01
N ALA A 524 -4.78 18.71 27.35
CA ALA A 524 -3.61 18.79 28.23
C ALA A 524 -2.76 17.51 28.20
N LYS A 525 -3.41 16.33 28.22
CA LYS A 525 -2.76 15.04 28.08
C LYS A 525 -1.97 14.94 26.77
N LEU A 526 -2.56 15.37 25.65
CA LEU A 526 -1.88 15.39 24.36
C LEU A 526 -0.73 16.40 24.33
N GLY A 527 -0.95 17.62 24.81
CA GLY A 527 0.07 18.67 24.86
C GLY A 527 1.29 18.27 25.70
N VAL A 528 1.09 17.72 26.90
CA VAL A 528 2.18 17.18 27.73
C VAL A 528 2.86 16.00 27.02
N GLY A 529 2.10 15.11 26.37
CA GLY A 529 2.66 14.01 25.59
C GLY A 529 3.60 14.46 24.47
N LEU A 530 3.21 15.52 23.74
CA LEU A 530 3.99 16.09 22.64
C LEU A 530 5.25 16.84 23.12
N ILE A 531 5.19 17.52 24.26
CA ILE A 531 6.28 18.41 24.72
C ILE A 531 7.24 17.73 25.71
N SER A 532 6.76 16.78 26.52
CA SER A 532 7.54 16.21 27.64
C SER A 532 8.80 15.44 27.24
N GLY A 533 8.98 15.09 25.97
CA GLY A 533 10.06 14.23 25.50
C GLY A 533 9.95 12.76 25.96
N ARG A 534 8.97 12.44 26.84
CA ARG A 534 8.80 11.12 27.46
C ARG A 534 8.37 10.03 26.48
N TYR A 535 7.74 10.43 25.38
CA TYR A 535 7.23 9.53 24.33
C TYR A 535 8.05 9.62 23.04
N SER A 536 9.19 10.31 23.08
CA SER A 536 10.16 10.44 21.98
C SER A 536 11.43 9.63 22.19
N PHE A 537 11.41 8.64 23.09
CA PHE A 537 12.54 7.74 23.24
C PHE A 537 12.60 6.72 22.08
N PRO A 538 13.80 6.37 21.63
CA PRO A 538 13.99 5.24 20.74
C PRO A 538 13.45 4.01 21.45
N THR A 539 12.50 3.33 20.82
CA THR A 539 12.16 1.97 21.24
C THR A 539 13.38 1.08 21.02
N SER A 540 13.45 -0.06 21.69
CA SER A 540 14.56 -1.04 21.61
C SER A 540 14.85 -1.53 20.18
N GLY A 541 14.04 -1.14 19.18
CA GLY A 541 14.20 -1.40 17.76
C GLY A 541 14.36 -0.16 16.87
N GLY A 542 14.90 0.96 17.37
CA GLY A 542 15.32 2.11 16.55
C GLY A 542 14.22 3.04 16.03
N GLY A 543 12.93 2.69 16.17
CA GLY A 543 11.80 3.57 15.87
C GLY A 543 11.31 4.35 17.10
N GLN A 544 10.61 5.46 16.88
CA GLN A 544 9.90 6.20 17.92
C GLN A 544 8.44 5.74 17.98
N ALA A 545 7.93 5.34 19.15
CA ALA A 545 6.57 4.81 19.30
C ALA A 545 5.44 5.81 18.97
N GLY A 546 5.77 7.10 18.84
CA GLY A 546 4.81 8.17 18.56
C GLY A 546 3.76 8.36 19.65
N VAL A 547 3.00 9.45 19.59
CA VAL A 547 1.81 9.63 20.44
C VAL A 547 0.60 9.33 19.56
N SER A 548 -0.21 8.34 19.95
CA SER A 548 -1.44 7.98 19.23
C SER A 548 -2.66 8.62 19.91
N PRO A 549 -3.24 9.70 19.36
CA PRO A 549 -4.24 10.52 20.06
C PRO A 549 -5.69 9.98 19.87
N HIS A 550 -5.92 8.68 20.02
CA HIS A 550 -7.24 8.07 19.74
C HIS A 550 -8.39 8.70 20.56
N MET A 551 -8.19 8.89 21.86
CA MET A 551 -9.19 9.51 22.75
C MET A 551 -9.45 10.97 22.36
N TYR A 552 -8.39 11.73 22.06
CA TYR A 552 -8.51 13.12 21.64
C TYR A 552 -9.22 13.25 20.29
N ARG A 553 -8.92 12.36 19.33
CA ARG A 553 -9.58 12.33 18.02
C ARG A 553 -11.07 12.05 18.17
N ALA A 554 -11.43 11.01 18.93
CA ALA A 554 -12.83 10.65 19.17
C ALA A 554 -13.59 11.82 19.82
N LEU A 555 -12.96 12.50 20.78
CA LEU A 555 -13.55 13.65 21.47
C LEU A 555 -13.68 14.89 20.58
N ALA A 556 -12.62 15.26 19.86
CA ALA A 556 -12.61 16.43 18.98
C ALA A 556 -13.57 16.25 17.78
N GLY A 557 -13.74 15.02 17.31
CA GLY A 557 -14.71 14.68 16.27
C GLY A 557 -16.15 14.51 16.76
N ARG A 558 -16.37 14.37 18.07
CA ARG A 558 -17.68 14.00 18.64
C ARG A 558 -18.77 15.01 18.25
N GLY A 559 -19.82 14.50 17.61
CA GLY A 559 -20.95 15.33 17.14
C GLY A 559 -20.65 16.19 15.90
N HIS A 560 -19.42 16.17 15.38
CA HIS A 560 -19.08 16.82 14.11
C HIS A 560 -19.16 15.81 12.96
N ARG A 561 -20.11 16.02 12.05
CA ARG A 561 -20.51 15.09 10.99
C ARG A 561 -19.37 14.55 10.12
N GLU A 562 -18.31 15.35 9.94
CA GLU A 562 -17.16 14.96 9.11
C GLU A 562 -15.95 14.50 9.93
N PHE A 563 -15.72 15.09 11.11
CA PHE A 563 -14.53 14.81 11.93
C PHE A 563 -14.74 13.62 12.88
N SER A 564 -15.98 13.15 13.06
CA SER A 564 -16.27 11.84 13.68
C SER A 564 -15.98 10.67 12.75
N SER A 565 -15.80 10.91 11.45
CA SER A 565 -15.57 9.86 10.45
C SER A 565 -14.09 9.47 10.29
N LYS A 566 -13.86 8.29 9.68
CA LYS A 566 -12.51 7.83 9.30
C LYS A 566 -12.03 8.38 7.94
N ARG A 567 -12.77 9.28 7.29
CA ARG A 567 -12.42 9.86 5.97
C ARG A 567 -11.23 10.84 6.05
N GLN A 568 -10.69 11.25 4.91
CA GLN A 568 -9.76 12.39 4.84
C GLN A 568 -10.56 13.70 4.87
N GLN A 569 -10.05 14.73 5.56
CA GLN A 569 -10.69 16.04 5.69
C GLN A 569 -9.72 17.19 5.42
N ASP A 570 -10.27 18.36 5.11
CA ASP A 570 -9.52 19.59 4.94
C ASP A 570 -8.91 20.08 6.28
N ALA A 571 -7.62 20.44 6.23
CA ALA A 571 -6.88 20.83 7.42
C ALA A 571 -7.31 22.21 7.97
N HIS A 572 -7.74 23.13 7.10
CA HIS A 572 -8.21 24.45 7.49
C HIS A 572 -9.59 24.38 8.15
N GLU A 573 -10.50 23.55 7.63
CA GLU A 573 -11.80 23.31 8.26
C GLU A 573 -11.66 22.67 9.65
N PHE A 574 -10.77 21.68 9.80
CA PHE A 574 -10.49 21.09 11.11
C PHE A 574 -9.88 22.11 12.07
N TYR A 575 -9.00 22.98 11.58
CA TYR A 575 -8.43 24.07 12.37
C TYR A 575 -9.50 25.03 12.90
N LEU A 576 -10.43 25.48 12.06
CA LEU A 576 -11.54 26.35 12.50
C LEU A 576 -12.46 25.67 13.51
N HIS A 577 -12.76 24.39 13.32
CA HIS A 577 -13.53 23.58 14.27
C HIS A 577 -12.80 23.46 15.60
N LEU A 578 -11.48 23.20 15.56
CA LEU A 578 -10.65 23.13 16.76
C LEU A 578 -10.64 24.47 17.53
N LEU A 579 -10.52 25.61 16.85
CA LEU A 579 -10.63 26.92 17.49
C LEU A 579 -11.99 27.12 18.17
N THR A 580 -13.06 26.66 17.53
CA THR A 580 -14.42 26.71 18.09
C THR A 580 -14.53 25.84 19.36
N LEU A 581 -13.92 24.65 19.36
CA LEU A 581 -13.87 23.79 20.54
C LEU A 581 -13.07 24.42 21.68
N ILE A 582 -11.93 25.05 21.38
CA ILE A 582 -11.09 25.73 22.37
C ILE A 582 -11.85 26.92 22.98
N GLU A 583 -12.50 27.76 22.16
CA GLU A 583 -13.33 28.87 22.61
C GLU A 583 -14.45 28.39 23.57
N ARG A 584 -15.18 27.34 23.18
CA ARG A 584 -16.24 26.75 24.03
C ARG A 584 -15.71 26.25 25.38
N ASN A 585 -14.50 25.68 25.39
CA ASN A 585 -13.88 25.09 26.58
C ASN A 585 -13.00 26.07 27.38
N SER A 586 -12.89 27.32 26.93
CA SER A 586 -12.16 28.39 27.60
C SER A 586 -13.10 29.44 28.23
N ARG A 587 -14.41 29.16 28.29
CA ARG A 587 -15.38 30.02 28.97
C ARG A 587 -14.92 30.31 30.40
N HIS A 588 -14.77 31.59 30.73
CA HIS A 588 -14.29 32.10 32.03
C HIS A 588 -12.82 31.79 32.37
N LYS A 589 -12.00 31.39 31.38
CA LYS A 589 -10.55 31.19 31.50
C LYS A 589 -9.83 31.91 30.35
N PRO A 590 -8.52 32.18 30.45
CA PRO A 590 -7.76 32.70 29.30
C PRO A 590 -7.87 31.74 28.11
N ASN A 591 -8.32 32.24 26.96
CA ASN A 591 -8.43 31.44 25.76
C ASN A 591 -7.08 31.44 25.03
N PRO A 592 -6.41 30.28 24.89
CA PRO A 592 -5.12 30.23 24.21
C PRO A 592 -5.21 30.57 22.71
N ALA A 593 -6.40 30.46 22.09
CA ALA A 593 -6.64 30.90 20.72
C ALA A 593 -6.66 32.43 20.56
N ASP A 594 -6.67 33.21 21.65
CA ASP A 594 -6.58 34.67 21.60
C ASP A 594 -5.24 35.14 21.03
N CYS A 595 -4.18 34.34 21.17
CA CYS A 595 -2.87 34.65 20.59
C CYS A 595 -2.88 34.65 19.05
N LEU A 596 -3.94 34.10 18.46
CA LEU A 596 -4.18 34.03 17.02
C LEU A 596 -5.10 35.15 16.53
N LYS A 597 -5.71 35.91 17.45
CA LYS A 597 -6.64 36.99 17.09
C LYS A 597 -5.89 38.13 16.42
N LEU A 598 -6.33 38.48 15.24
CA LEU A 598 -5.93 39.67 14.51
C LEU A 598 -7.16 40.55 14.28
N THR A 599 -6.99 41.87 14.40
CA THR A 599 -8.04 42.82 14.06
C THR A 599 -7.82 43.30 12.63
N VAL A 600 -8.70 42.91 11.72
CA VAL A 600 -8.74 43.44 10.36
C VAL A 600 -9.54 44.73 10.38
N GLU A 601 -8.89 45.85 10.05
CA GLU A 601 -9.56 47.13 9.83
C GLU A 601 -9.75 47.33 8.33
N GLU A 602 -11.01 47.35 7.89
CA GLU A 602 -11.39 47.71 6.53
C GLU A 602 -11.69 49.20 6.47
N ARG A 603 -10.97 49.91 5.61
CA ARG A 603 -11.21 51.32 5.30
C ARG A 603 -11.91 51.42 3.95
N VAL A 604 -13.18 51.79 3.98
CA VAL A 604 -13.96 52.09 2.76
C VAL A 604 -13.93 53.60 2.55
N GLN A 605 -13.49 54.04 1.37
CA GLN A 605 -13.47 55.44 0.99
C GLN A 605 -14.43 55.69 -0.16
N CYS A 606 -15.32 56.66 -0.01
CA CYS A 606 -16.14 57.16 -1.11
C CYS A 606 -15.25 57.85 -2.14
N THR A 607 -15.34 57.46 -3.41
CA THR A 607 -14.53 58.01 -4.50
C THR A 607 -14.89 59.44 -4.85
N GLU A 608 -16.13 59.86 -4.59
CA GLU A 608 -16.62 61.21 -4.91
C GLU A 608 -16.46 62.20 -3.75
N SER A 609 -16.96 61.86 -2.57
CA SER A 609 -16.93 62.76 -1.40
C SER A 609 -15.63 62.67 -0.59
N LEU A 610 -14.74 61.72 -0.92
CA LEU A 610 -13.53 61.37 -0.17
C LEU A 610 -13.77 60.99 1.30
N GLY A 611 -15.03 60.87 1.73
CA GLY A 611 -15.41 60.43 3.06
C GLY A 611 -14.96 59.00 3.31
N VAL A 612 -14.52 58.73 4.54
CA VAL A 612 -13.98 57.44 4.96
C VAL A 612 -14.85 56.79 6.02
N ARG A 613 -15.02 55.48 5.93
CA ARG A 613 -15.63 54.64 6.96
C ARG A 613 -14.66 53.52 7.30
N TYR A 614 -14.42 53.35 8.59
CA TYR A 614 -13.62 52.24 9.13
C TYR A 614 -14.55 51.21 9.75
N THR A 615 -14.37 49.94 9.38
CA THR A 615 -15.04 48.80 10.00
C THR A 615 -13.98 47.83 10.49
N ARG A 616 -14.05 47.42 11.75
CA ARG A 616 -13.11 46.48 12.35
C ARG A 616 -13.80 45.15 12.56
N ARG A 617 -13.12 44.06 12.20
CA ARG A 617 -13.52 42.69 12.54
C ARG A 617 -12.35 41.92 13.11
N VAL A 618 -12.65 40.96 13.98
CA VAL A 618 -11.64 40.07 14.54
C VAL A 618 -11.61 38.79 13.72
N GLU A 619 -10.42 38.37 13.30
CA GLU A 619 -10.16 37.12 12.60
C GLU A 619 -9.09 36.31 13.35
N HIS A 620 -8.98 35.02 13.05
CA HIS A 620 -7.94 34.13 13.63
C HIS A 620 -6.92 33.65 12.59
N HIS A 621 -7.14 34.00 11.33
CA HIS A 621 -6.27 33.73 10.21
C HIS A 621 -6.41 34.90 9.23
N LEU A 622 -5.33 35.23 8.52
CA LEU A 622 -5.40 36.21 7.43
C LEU A 622 -5.37 35.42 6.12
N PRO A 623 -6.45 35.39 5.33
CA PRO A 623 -6.37 34.83 3.99
C PRO A 623 -5.42 35.72 3.19
N LEU A 624 -4.27 35.19 2.81
CA LEU A 624 -3.32 35.88 1.94
C LEU A 624 -3.73 35.62 0.50
N PRO A 625 -4.41 36.57 -0.19
CA PRO A 625 -4.61 36.43 -1.62
C PRO A 625 -3.24 36.40 -2.27
N VAL A 626 -3.00 35.41 -3.13
CA VAL A 626 -1.76 35.36 -3.92
C VAL A 626 -1.99 36.25 -5.14
N PRO A 627 -1.41 37.47 -5.21
CA PRO A 627 -1.61 38.36 -6.34
C PRO A 627 -0.77 37.82 -7.50
N VAL A 628 -1.33 36.88 -8.27
CA VAL A 628 -0.64 36.22 -9.38
C VAL A 628 -0.05 37.24 -10.36
N ALA A 629 -0.69 38.40 -10.52
CA ALA A 629 -0.20 39.51 -11.34
C ALA A 629 1.14 40.13 -10.85
N ALA A 630 1.45 40.04 -9.55
CA ALA A 630 2.68 40.56 -8.95
C ALA A 630 3.79 39.49 -8.87
N ALA A 631 3.55 38.28 -9.41
CA ALA A 631 4.58 37.25 -9.46
C ALA A 631 5.81 37.76 -10.24
N THR A 632 6.95 37.86 -9.58
CA THR A 632 8.21 38.36 -10.16
C THR A 632 8.74 37.43 -11.26
N ASN A 633 8.35 36.17 -11.18
CA ASN A 633 8.58 35.15 -12.19
C ASN A 633 7.42 35.00 -13.17
N ALA A 634 6.42 35.90 -13.21
CA ALA A 634 5.29 35.79 -14.15
C ALA A 634 5.73 35.69 -15.62
N HIS A 635 6.86 36.31 -15.96
CA HIS A 635 7.48 36.16 -17.28
C HIS A 635 8.09 34.77 -17.49
N LEU A 636 8.78 34.21 -16.48
CA LEU A 636 9.31 32.84 -16.51
C LEU A 636 8.21 31.78 -16.50
N VAL A 637 7.11 32.04 -15.79
CA VAL A 637 5.91 31.19 -15.77
C VAL A 637 5.25 31.22 -17.14
N ARG A 638 5.08 32.40 -17.75
CA ARG A 638 4.60 32.50 -19.15
C ARG A 638 5.54 31.82 -20.14
N GLU A 639 6.85 31.97 -19.98
CA GLU A 639 7.85 31.31 -20.83
C GLU A 639 7.88 29.80 -20.60
N TYR A 640 7.62 29.34 -19.37
CA TYR A 640 7.47 27.92 -19.03
C TYR A 640 6.16 27.36 -19.58
N GLU A 641 5.04 28.07 -19.45
CA GLU A 641 3.74 27.71 -20.02
C GLU A 641 3.80 27.69 -21.55
N GLN A 642 4.52 28.62 -22.18
CA GLN A 642 4.79 28.61 -23.62
C GLN A 642 5.70 27.45 -24.01
N ARG A 643 6.76 27.18 -23.25
CA ARG A 643 7.60 25.99 -23.46
C ARG A 643 6.80 24.71 -23.24
N ARG A 644 5.86 24.68 -22.29
CA ARG A 644 4.98 23.54 -21.99
C ARG A 644 3.98 23.32 -23.09
N ALA A 645 3.33 24.38 -23.56
CA ALA A 645 2.44 24.34 -24.70
C ALA A 645 3.18 23.95 -25.99
N ALA A 646 4.41 24.44 -26.20
CA ALA A 646 5.24 24.08 -27.35
C ALA A 646 5.77 22.63 -27.24
N ALA A 647 6.13 22.16 -26.05
CA ALA A 647 6.57 20.79 -25.79
C ALA A 647 5.38 19.81 -25.88
N GLU A 648 4.19 20.19 -25.41
CA GLU A 648 2.92 19.47 -25.60
C GLU A 648 2.54 19.42 -27.09
N ALA A 649 2.69 20.53 -27.83
CA ALA A 649 2.41 20.58 -29.27
C ALA A 649 3.44 19.83 -30.13
N SER A 650 4.66 19.62 -29.63
CA SER A 650 5.74 18.88 -30.31
C SER A 650 5.97 17.47 -29.74
N GLY A 651 5.18 17.05 -28.74
CA GLY A 651 5.28 15.73 -28.10
C GLY A 651 6.53 15.51 -27.22
N GLN A 652 7.25 16.56 -26.83
CA GLN A 652 8.40 16.47 -25.92
C GLN A 652 8.01 16.76 -24.45
N LYS A 653 8.69 16.11 -23.50
CA LYS A 653 8.50 16.36 -22.05
C LYS A 653 9.50 17.41 -21.53
N LEU A 654 9.02 18.35 -20.72
CA LEU A 654 9.87 19.32 -20.00
C LEU A 654 10.52 18.69 -18.77
N LYS A 655 11.83 18.90 -18.60
CA LYS A 655 12.56 18.55 -17.36
C LYS A 655 12.50 19.68 -16.34
N THR A 656 12.44 19.33 -15.04
CA THR A 656 12.33 20.25 -13.90
C THR A 656 13.48 20.11 -12.90
N LEU A 657 13.75 21.22 -12.20
CA LEU A 657 14.71 21.48 -11.12
C LEU A 657 16.20 21.21 -11.44
N ARG A 658 17.03 22.22 -11.18
CA ARG A 658 18.47 22.11 -11.39
C ARG A 658 19.13 21.53 -10.14
N LEU A 659 19.90 20.46 -10.34
CA LEU A 659 20.67 19.74 -9.32
C LEU A 659 21.68 20.64 -8.58
N ASP A 660 22.12 21.73 -9.22
CA ASP A 660 23.11 22.67 -8.70
C ASP A 660 22.65 23.37 -7.41
N GLU A 661 21.38 23.75 -7.29
CA GLU A 661 20.83 24.40 -6.09
C GLU A 661 20.80 23.47 -4.86
N CYS A 662 20.60 22.17 -5.07
CA CYS A 662 20.63 21.16 -4.01
C CYS A 662 22.08 20.90 -3.56
N LEU A 663 23.02 20.81 -4.51
CA LEU A 663 24.45 20.60 -4.23
C LEU A 663 25.09 21.80 -3.52
N LEU A 664 24.68 23.03 -3.86
CA LEU A 664 25.15 24.26 -3.22
C LEU A 664 24.73 24.36 -1.75
N LYS A 665 23.65 23.69 -1.34
CA LYS A 665 23.16 23.69 0.04
C LYS A 665 23.83 22.62 0.89
N ALA A 666 24.02 21.43 0.34
CA ALA A 666 24.78 20.35 0.99
C ALA A 666 26.26 20.71 1.22
N THR A 667 26.78 21.69 0.48
CA THR A 667 28.17 22.18 0.60
C THR A 667 28.31 23.51 1.34
N ARG A 668 27.21 24.18 1.71
CA ARG A 668 27.26 25.42 2.52
C ARG A 668 27.51 25.09 3.98
N ALA A 669 28.51 25.75 4.56
CA ALA A 669 28.78 25.71 5.99
C ALA A 669 27.57 26.24 6.77
N HIS A 670 26.86 25.34 7.46
CA HIS A 670 26.24 25.70 8.73
C HIS A 670 27.38 25.85 9.76
N ASP A 671 27.13 26.35 10.97
CA ASP A 671 28.13 26.43 12.05
C ASP A 671 28.57 25.04 12.57
N THR A 672 28.95 24.13 11.66
CA THR A 672 29.39 22.73 11.82
C THR A 672 30.01 22.25 10.48
N PRO A 673 30.93 21.26 10.50
CA PRO A 673 32.12 21.14 9.63
C PRO A 673 31.91 21.21 8.11
N ALA A 674 32.85 21.86 7.41
CA ALA A 674 32.89 21.90 5.94
C ALA A 674 33.23 20.51 5.35
N PHE A 675 32.51 20.12 4.29
CA PHE A 675 32.66 18.83 3.61
C PHE A 675 33.51 18.95 2.34
N TYR A 676 34.52 18.09 2.18
CA TYR A 676 35.23 17.92 0.91
C TYR A 676 35.03 16.47 0.40
N ILE A 677 34.55 16.34 -0.84
CA ILE A 677 34.35 15.05 -1.51
C ILE A 677 35.53 14.82 -2.47
N ARG A 678 36.26 13.72 -2.29
CA ARG A 678 37.24 13.22 -3.28
C ARG A 678 36.78 11.87 -3.83
N PRO A 679 36.58 11.73 -5.15
CA PRO A 679 36.39 10.43 -5.77
C PRO A 679 37.64 9.57 -5.59
N ILE A 680 37.48 8.31 -5.16
CA ILE A 680 38.57 7.33 -5.21
C ILE A 680 38.75 6.93 -6.67
N HIS A 681 39.98 7.00 -7.17
CA HIS A 681 40.34 6.68 -8.53
C HIS A 681 39.85 5.29 -8.96
N THR A 682 38.89 5.25 -9.88
CA THR A 682 38.76 4.17 -10.87
C THR A 682 38.50 4.82 -12.23
N ARG A 683 39.49 4.74 -13.13
CA ARG A 683 39.34 5.17 -14.52
C ARG A 683 38.38 4.21 -15.21
N TYR A 684 37.16 4.64 -15.49
CA TYR A 684 36.34 4.03 -16.54
C TYR A 684 36.34 4.97 -17.74
N ILE A 685 37.01 4.52 -18.80
CA ILE A 685 36.85 5.09 -20.14
C ILE A 685 35.47 4.61 -20.61
N CYS A 686 34.48 5.50 -20.63
CA CYS A 686 33.30 5.27 -21.47
C CYS A 686 33.78 5.29 -22.92
N LYS A 687 33.98 4.12 -23.51
CA LYS A 687 34.01 4.01 -24.97
C LYS A 687 32.58 4.29 -25.45
N GLU A 688 32.39 5.45 -26.04
CA GLU A 688 31.25 5.73 -26.91
C GLU A 688 31.17 4.63 -27.97
N SER A 689 30.00 3.99 -28.07
CA SER A 689 29.64 3.14 -29.19
C SER A 689 28.99 4.02 -30.26
N PRO A 690 29.41 3.93 -31.53
CA PRO A 690 28.95 4.80 -32.60
C PRO A 690 27.62 4.27 -33.14
N PHE A 691 26.53 4.98 -32.91
CA PHE A 691 25.40 4.96 -33.82
C PHE A 691 25.54 6.17 -34.74
N SER A 692 26.20 5.91 -35.87
CA SER A 692 26.38 6.81 -36.98
C SER A 692 25.03 7.21 -37.58
N ASP A 693 24.90 8.52 -37.82
CA ASP A 693 24.02 9.13 -38.80
C ASP A 693 23.93 8.29 -40.08
N ARG A 694 22.69 7.96 -40.48
CA ARG A 694 22.37 7.75 -41.89
C ARG A 694 21.41 8.85 -42.32
N SER A 695 21.98 9.76 -43.09
CA SER A 695 21.33 10.68 -44.01
C SER A 695 20.28 9.99 -44.91
N LEU A 696 19.17 10.68 -45.10
CA LEU A 696 18.25 10.65 -46.25
C LEU A 696 18.07 12.14 -46.59
N ASP A 697 18.59 12.68 -47.70
CA ASP A 697 18.02 12.58 -49.06
C ASP A 697 16.74 11.75 -49.22
#